data_AF-A0A2W6FAG1-F1
#
_entry.id   AF-A0A2W6FAG1-F1
#
_cell.length_a   1.000
_cell.length_b   1.000
_cell.length_c   1.000
_cell.angle_alpha   90.00
_cell.angle_beta   90.00
_cell.angle_gamma   90.00
#
_symmetry.space_group_name_H-M   'P 1'
#
loop_
_entity.id
_entity.type
_entity.pdbx_description
1 polymer ?
#
loop_
_entity_poly.entity_id
_entity_poly.type
_entity_poly.pdbx_seq_one_letter_code
_entity_poly.pdbx_strand_id
1 'polypeptide(L)'
;MPRHRAVRAPRDAHPHCGAVQPERTPAPVGGAVRVSALLHPERAGVLPVRRARFSPASDDTVPRGQRSTGTYRGDASVTAVTISPSTPSYAERLVNALARRRGRRTAKSGPSRRGFIGGAALVGAALAVDPWGYLTRPASAIATICGADSTCGAGYTVFCCTINAGRNACPPDSFIGGWWKADRSSFCGGSARYYIDCNAFRDGRYTCHCNQTTCDQRRVACNQFRYGQCNTQVPWSNTGPVLCRLVSCTPPWVQFGGTCSSSSATDNQTATHSAPCLTGRAPVGTIDSVTSTGNLVRVIGWAYDPDQPATSIRVVLYQDGKALTVISANQPRPSVNRALHITGNHGFSIPLTASNGVHQFKVYAINVGGGSGNSLIGTRSLNVNPGSPPRGYVEPISAVGNVVYLHGWAYDRDVPSSPVRLVVYQDGKPLTVISTTQSRPDVNRAFGITGTHGFSVHIRATNGLHKYRVYAMNLGGGSGNPLIGGHDIIIAAAAQPAGQLDAVTATGNIVRLTGWAHDPDQPDRELSVAVCEDAQIVHWYPTRTDHRFDIALSVGAGVHSFNVHAIDAGRDNPLLGSRTVAVNENAALGHLDSVTVLGYTVRLTGWAYDPDALTAEIAVTLHRDGAPLSRHATGTARPDINRKYGAAGRHGFDIVVEASPGQHSFALYAARVAAAGPDSLIGGQTVTIEPALPHRAPVSS
;
A
#
# COMPACT_ATOMS: atom_id res chain seq x y z
N MET A 1 -20.72 40.41 53.76
CA MET A 1 -22.05 39.75 53.71
C MET A 1 -22.48 39.59 52.25
N PRO A 2 -23.32 38.61 51.90
CA PRO A 2 -23.26 37.95 50.60
C PRO A 2 -23.95 38.71 49.45
N ARG A 3 -23.43 38.55 48.24
CA ARG A 3 -24.09 38.96 46.99
C ARG A 3 -25.23 37.98 46.68
N HIS A 4 -26.42 38.48 46.37
CA HIS A 4 -27.54 37.66 45.94
C HIS A 4 -27.19 36.89 44.65
N ARG A 5 -27.33 35.56 44.70
CA ARG A 5 -27.15 34.67 43.56
C ARG A 5 -28.53 34.46 42.93
N ALA A 6 -28.75 35.03 41.74
CA ALA A 6 -30.00 34.84 41.02
C ALA A 6 -30.20 33.36 40.68
N VAL A 7 -31.34 32.80 41.06
CA VAL A 7 -31.74 31.44 40.69
C VAL A 7 -32.20 31.48 39.23
N ARG A 8 -31.46 30.85 38.33
CA ARG A 8 -31.99 30.49 37.00
C ARG A 8 -32.87 29.26 37.17
N ALA A 9 -34.13 29.37 36.75
CA ALA A 9 -34.96 28.20 36.49
C ALA A 9 -34.33 27.35 35.37
N PRO A 10 -34.56 26.02 35.34
CA PRO A 10 -34.25 25.20 34.19
C PRO A 10 -34.99 25.75 32.96
N ARG A 11 -34.31 25.79 31.81
CA ARG A 11 -35.01 25.84 30.52
C ARG A 11 -35.24 24.40 30.09
N ASP A 12 -36.50 24.00 29.96
CA ASP A 12 -36.84 22.73 29.34
C ASP A 12 -36.37 22.75 27.88
N ALA A 13 -35.51 21.78 27.55
CA ALA A 13 -34.86 21.69 26.26
C ALA A 13 -35.75 20.91 25.28
N HIS A 14 -36.85 21.52 24.84
CA HIS A 14 -37.66 20.97 23.75
C HIS A 14 -36.91 21.09 22.40
N PRO A 15 -36.90 20.03 21.56
CA PRO A 15 -36.17 20.04 20.30
C PRO A 15 -36.81 20.97 19.27
N HIS A 16 -36.00 21.85 18.68
CA HIS A 16 -36.41 22.72 17.58
C HIS A 16 -36.42 21.97 16.25
N CYS A 17 -37.44 22.23 15.41
CA CYS A 17 -37.67 21.50 14.16
C CYS A 17 -36.55 21.61 13.10
N GLY A 18 -35.62 22.57 13.23
CA GLY A 18 -34.46 22.71 12.34
C GLY A 18 -33.27 21.78 12.64
N ALA A 19 -33.31 20.94 13.68
CA ALA A 19 -32.14 20.19 14.17
C ALA A 19 -32.44 18.74 14.58
N VAL A 20 -33.30 18.04 13.83
CA VAL A 20 -33.76 16.70 14.19
C VAL A 20 -32.84 15.61 13.62
N GLN A 21 -32.00 15.01 14.47
CA GLN A 21 -31.49 13.65 14.27
C GLN A 21 -32.18 12.69 15.25
N PRO A 22 -32.49 11.45 14.85
CA PRO A 22 -33.12 10.49 15.74
C PRO A 22 -32.21 10.10 16.91
N GLU A 23 -32.81 10.02 18.10
CA GLU A 23 -32.12 9.65 19.33
C GLU A 23 -31.61 8.21 19.26
N ARG A 24 -30.31 8.00 19.49
CA ARG A 24 -29.72 6.66 19.48
C ARG A 24 -30.07 5.92 20.76
N THR A 25 -30.81 4.81 20.66
CA THR A 25 -30.90 3.83 21.74
C THR A 25 -29.50 3.40 22.22
N PRO A 26 -29.18 3.49 23.51
CA PRO A 26 -27.88 3.09 24.02
C PRO A 26 -27.72 1.57 24.02
N ALA A 27 -26.70 1.07 23.34
CA ALA A 27 -26.28 -0.33 23.43
C ALA A 27 -25.52 -0.59 24.75
N PRO A 28 -25.50 -1.84 25.28
CA PRO A 28 -24.89 -2.14 26.57
C PRO A 28 -23.38 -1.86 26.63
N VAL A 29 -22.91 -1.40 27.79
CA VAL A 29 -21.50 -1.07 28.02
C VAL A 29 -20.64 -2.34 28.10
N GLY A 30 -19.96 -2.67 27.00
CA GLY A 30 -18.85 -3.62 26.98
C GLY A 30 -17.54 -2.95 27.42
N GLY A 31 -16.94 -3.40 28.52
CA GLY A 31 -15.77 -2.76 29.12
C GLY A 31 -14.49 -2.88 28.27
N ALA A 32 -13.86 -1.74 27.96
CA ALA A 32 -12.54 -1.70 27.34
C ALA A 32 -11.43 -1.74 28.40
N VAL A 33 -10.67 -2.84 28.44
CA VAL A 33 -9.47 -2.98 29.28
C VAL A 33 -8.36 -2.08 28.74
N ARG A 34 -7.89 -1.13 29.55
CA ARG A 34 -6.64 -0.40 29.28
C ARG A 34 -5.44 -1.26 29.67
N VAL A 35 -4.55 -1.52 28.72
CA VAL A 35 -3.21 -2.09 29.01
C VAL A 35 -2.20 -0.94 28.98
N SER A 36 -1.48 -0.76 30.09
CA SER A 36 -0.43 0.25 30.23
C SER A 36 0.80 -0.09 29.40
N ALA A 37 1.38 0.91 28.72
CA ALA A 37 2.70 0.80 28.12
C ALA A 37 3.70 1.66 28.91
N LEU A 38 4.82 1.05 29.33
CA LEU A 38 5.90 1.74 30.04
C LEU A 38 7.28 1.23 29.55
N LEU A 39 8.13 2.20 29.24
CA LEU A 39 9.61 2.17 29.20
C LEU A 39 10.37 1.65 27.95
N HIS A 40 11.24 2.56 27.48
CA HIS A 40 12.43 2.42 26.61
C HIS A 40 13.64 1.85 27.42
N PRO A 41 14.90 1.70 26.90
CA PRO A 41 15.55 2.17 25.66
C PRO A 41 16.28 1.03 24.88
N GLU A 42 17.26 1.16 23.96
CA GLU A 42 18.13 2.24 23.45
C GLU A 42 18.32 2.20 21.91
N ARG A 43 19.14 3.12 21.37
CA ARG A 43 19.96 2.93 20.15
C ARG A 43 21.36 3.50 20.37
N ALA A 44 22.40 2.71 20.09
CA ALA A 44 23.80 3.14 20.18
C ALA A 44 24.16 4.16 19.09
N GLY A 45 24.93 5.19 19.46
CA GLY A 45 25.32 6.30 18.58
C GLY A 45 26.50 5.98 17.67
N VAL A 46 26.50 6.60 16.48
CA VAL A 46 27.62 6.54 15.50
C VAL A 46 28.52 7.75 15.70
N LEU A 47 29.81 7.51 15.99
CA LEU A 47 30.83 8.56 16.08
C LEU A 47 31.48 8.83 14.71
N PRO A 48 31.71 10.10 14.31
CA PRO A 48 32.39 10.43 13.07
C PRO A 48 33.92 10.47 13.25
N VAL A 49 34.66 9.69 12.46
CA VAL A 49 36.13 9.73 12.41
C VAL A 49 36.61 10.52 11.18
N ARG A 50 37.65 11.35 11.40
CA ARG A 50 38.10 12.41 10.49
C ARG A 50 38.69 11.87 9.18
N ARG A 51 38.30 12.45 8.04
CA ARG A 51 39.03 12.31 6.78
C ARG A 51 40.34 13.09 6.83
N ALA A 52 41.46 12.45 6.51
CA ALA A 52 42.68 13.15 6.12
C ALA A 52 42.51 13.76 4.72
N ARG A 53 43.09 14.94 4.48
CA ARG A 53 43.09 15.61 3.17
C ARG A 53 44.15 14.97 2.27
N PHE A 54 43.78 14.66 1.03
CA PHE A 54 44.72 14.54 -0.09
C PHE A 54 44.19 15.35 -1.26
N SER A 55 45.07 16.11 -1.90
CA SER A 55 44.73 17.00 -3.01
C SER A 55 44.40 16.22 -4.29
N PRO A 56 43.45 16.68 -5.12
CA PRO A 56 43.22 16.09 -6.43
C PRO A 56 44.35 16.46 -7.39
N ALA A 57 44.85 15.48 -8.14
CA ALA A 57 45.61 15.73 -9.36
C ALA A 57 44.63 16.04 -10.52
N SER A 58 45.12 16.77 -11.51
CA SER A 58 44.31 17.43 -12.55
C SER A 58 43.55 16.47 -13.46
N ASP A 59 42.35 16.94 -13.84
CA ASP A 59 41.54 16.41 -14.93
C ASP A 59 42.22 16.75 -16.27
N ASP A 60 42.46 15.74 -17.12
CA ASP A 60 43.01 15.95 -18.45
C ASP A 60 42.13 15.26 -19.50
N THR A 61 41.73 16.03 -20.50
CA THR A 61 40.63 15.71 -21.40
C THR A 61 41.03 14.80 -22.56
N VAL A 62 40.19 13.82 -22.89
CA VAL A 62 40.39 12.92 -24.04
C VAL A 62 39.50 13.36 -25.21
N PRO A 63 40.07 13.71 -26.38
CA PRO A 63 39.29 13.95 -27.60
C PRO A 63 38.69 12.66 -28.17
N ARG A 64 37.44 12.71 -28.62
CA ARG A 64 36.81 11.62 -29.40
C ARG A 64 37.43 11.53 -30.81
N GLY A 65 37.88 10.33 -31.19
CA GLY A 65 38.38 10.03 -32.54
C GLY A 65 37.69 8.81 -33.16
N GLN A 66 36.69 9.08 -34.01
CA GLN A 66 36.14 8.29 -35.12
C GLN A 66 36.16 6.74 -35.12
N ARG A 67 34.96 6.18 -35.37
CA ARG A 67 34.77 4.82 -35.90
C ARG A 67 35.31 4.74 -37.34
N SER A 68 35.94 3.63 -37.71
CA SER A 68 35.95 3.14 -39.09
C SER A 68 35.34 1.74 -39.15
N THR A 69 34.47 1.53 -40.14
CA THR A 69 33.83 0.24 -40.44
C THR A 69 34.62 -0.45 -41.54
N GLY A 70 35.10 -1.67 -41.29
CA GLY A 70 35.82 -2.48 -42.27
C GLY A 70 35.41 -3.95 -42.21
N THR A 71 34.43 -4.33 -43.04
CA THR A 71 34.07 -5.73 -43.29
C THR A 71 35.12 -6.42 -44.15
N TYR A 72 35.56 -7.62 -43.75
CA TYR A 72 36.22 -8.55 -44.67
C TYR A 72 35.72 -9.99 -44.43
N ARG A 73 35.30 -10.64 -45.53
CA ARG A 73 35.08 -12.09 -45.66
C ARG A 73 36.35 -12.70 -46.27
N GLY A 74 36.52 -14.02 -46.13
CA GLY A 74 37.30 -14.82 -47.09
C GLY A 74 38.39 -15.70 -46.48
N ASP A 75 37.97 -16.92 -46.14
CA ASP A 75 38.60 -18.21 -46.44
C ASP A 75 40.09 -18.50 -46.20
N ALA A 76 40.31 -19.74 -45.75
CA ALA A 76 41.61 -20.34 -45.55
C ALA A 76 42.17 -20.99 -46.82
N SER A 77 43.48 -20.94 -46.99
CA SER A 77 44.23 -21.99 -47.70
C SER A 77 45.62 -22.13 -47.10
N VAL A 78 46.09 -23.38 -46.99
CA VAL A 78 47.41 -23.72 -46.47
C VAL A 78 48.33 -24.01 -47.64
N THR A 79 49.44 -23.29 -47.74
CA THR A 79 50.55 -23.64 -48.64
C THR A 79 51.87 -23.58 -47.87
N ALA A 80 52.62 -24.68 -47.92
CA ALA A 80 53.98 -24.74 -47.40
C ALA A 80 54.90 -23.90 -48.30
N VAL A 81 55.79 -23.11 -47.68
CA VAL A 81 56.82 -22.35 -48.39
C VAL A 81 58.19 -22.81 -47.95
N THR A 82 58.95 -23.35 -48.91
CA THR A 82 60.36 -23.72 -48.77
C THR A 82 61.21 -22.47 -48.54
N ILE A 83 62.02 -22.45 -47.48
CA ILE A 83 62.86 -21.30 -47.13
C ILE A 83 64.17 -21.34 -47.93
N SER A 84 64.31 -20.47 -48.93
CA SER A 84 65.60 -20.09 -49.51
C SER A 84 66.38 -19.17 -48.53
N PRO A 85 67.73 -19.17 -48.54
CA PRO A 85 68.51 -18.38 -47.60
C PRO A 85 68.35 -16.87 -47.87
N SER A 86 67.62 -16.19 -46.99
CA SER A 86 67.42 -14.74 -47.05
C SER A 86 68.69 -13.97 -46.66
N THR A 87 69.04 -12.95 -47.44
CA THR A 87 70.10 -11.99 -47.08
C THR A 87 69.82 -11.33 -45.72
N PRO A 88 70.86 -11.08 -44.88
CA PRO A 88 70.68 -10.60 -43.52
C PRO A 88 69.96 -9.25 -43.44
N SER A 89 69.10 -9.07 -42.44
CA SER A 89 68.27 -7.87 -42.32
C SER A 89 69.10 -6.59 -42.06
N TYR A 90 68.49 -5.42 -42.24
CA TYR A 90 69.13 -4.15 -41.88
C TYR A 90 69.45 -4.07 -40.38
N ALA A 91 68.59 -4.63 -39.52
CA ALA A 91 68.82 -4.71 -38.08
C ALA A 91 70.05 -5.58 -37.74
N GLU A 92 70.19 -6.73 -38.40
CA GLU A 92 71.31 -7.66 -38.23
C GLU A 92 72.64 -7.04 -38.68
N ARG A 93 72.61 -6.23 -39.75
CA ARG A 93 73.78 -5.43 -40.18
C ARG A 93 74.11 -4.31 -39.21
N LEU A 94 73.12 -3.63 -38.64
CA LEU A 94 73.31 -2.55 -37.65
C LEU A 94 73.89 -3.07 -36.32
N VAL A 95 73.37 -4.19 -35.81
CA VAL A 95 73.87 -4.85 -34.59
C VAL A 95 75.33 -5.29 -34.78
N ASN A 96 75.68 -5.89 -35.93
CA ASN A 96 77.05 -6.26 -36.27
C ASN A 96 77.99 -5.04 -36.41
N ALA A 97 77.51 -3.91 -36.92
CA ALA A 97 78.28 -2.67 -37.01
C ALA A 97 78.55 -2.02 -35.64
N LEU A 98 77.54 -2.02 -34.75
CA LEU A 98 77.66 -1.49 -33.39
C LEU A 98 78.56 -2.36 -32.50
N ALA A 99 78.47 -3.69 -32.61
CA ALA A 99 79.35 -4.62 -31.92
C ALA A 99 80.84 -4.39 -32.26
N ARG A 100 81.15 -4.08 -33.52
CA ARG A 100 82.52 -3.77 -33.97
C ARG A 100 83.02 -2.39 -33.53
N ARG A 101 82.13 -1.39 -33.36
CA ARG A 101 82.52 -0.02 -32.99
C ARG A 101 82.86 0.19 -31.51
N ARG A 102 82.28 -0.60 -30.59
CA ARG A 102 82.42 -0.35 -29.13
C ARG A 102 83.62 -1.03 -28.48
N GLY A 103 84.27 -1.99 -29.13
CA GLY A 103 85.45 -2.71 -28.61
C GLY A 103 86.76 -1.90 -28.54
N ARG A 104 86.72 -0.56 -28.63
CA ARG A 104 87.93 0.29 -28.75
C ARG A 104 88.05 1.47 -27.77
N ARG A 105 87.14 1.65 -26.80
CA ARG A 105 87.29 2.68 -25.76
C ARG A 105 86.88 2.21 -24.35
N THR A 106 87.88 2.34 -23.45
CA THR A 106 87.85 2.50 -21.98
C THR A 106 87.49 1.34 -21.03
N ALA A 107 88.35 1.24 -20.00
CA ALA A 107 88.20 0.69 -18.65
C ALA A 107 88.48 -0.81 -18.38
N LYS A 108 89.14 -1.02 -17.24
CA LYS A 108 89.66 -2.30 -16.71
C LYS A 108 88.50 -3.17 -16.18
N SER A 109 88.70 -4.49 -16.12
CA SER A 109 87.67 -5.52 -15.87
C SER A 109 86.47 -5.46 -16.84
N GLY A 110 86.68 -5.88 -18.09
CA GLY A 110 85.61 -6.03 -19.07
C GLY A 110 84.64 -7.19 -18.73
N PRO A 111 83.36 -7.11 -19.15
CA PRO A 111 82.41 -8.21 -18.97
C PRO A 111 82.88 -9.46 -19.71
N SER A 112 82.60 -10.64 -19.15
CA SER A 112 82.97 -11.91 -19.78
C SER A 112 82.38 -12.03 -21.19
N ARG A 113 83.09 -12.71 -22.10
CA ARG A 113 82.64 -12.91 -23.49
C ARG A 113 81.23 -13.50 -23.57
N ARG A 114 80.87 -14.36 -22.60
CA ARG A 114 79.52 -14.94 -22.42
C ARG A 114 78.49 -13.87 -22.00
N GLY A 115 78.83 -12.96 -21.08
CA GLY A 115 77.96 -11.85 -20.68
C GLY A 115 77.72 -10.83 -21.79
N PHE A 116 78.74 -10.52 -22.60
CA PHE A 116 78.58 -9.64 -23.77
C PHE A 116 77.65 -10.25 -24.84
N ILE A 117 77.84 -11.53 -25.17
CA ILE A 117 76.98 -12.25 -26.14
C ILE A 117 75.54 -12.33 -25.62
N GLY A 118 75.34 -12.65 -24.34
CA GLY A 118 74.00 -12.66 -23.72
C GLY A 118 73.31 -11.29 -23.77
N GLY A 119 74.04 -10.21 -23.46
CA GLY A 119 73.51 -8.85 -23.56
C GLY A 119 73.15 -8.44 -24.99
N ALA A 120 73.99 -8.78 -25.98
CA ALA A 120 73.71 -8.50 -27.38
C ALA A 120 72.50 -9.28 -27.91
N ALA A 121 72.36 -10.56 -27.55
CA ALA A 121 71.21 -11.39 -27.90
C ALA A 121 69.90 -10.85 -27.30
N LEU A 122 69.94 -10.40 -26.04
CA LEU A 122 68.78 -9.80 -25.36
C LEU A 122 68.34 -8.49 -26.05
N VAL A 123 69.27 -7.62 -26.43
CA VAL A 123 68.97 -6.38 -27.18
C VAL A 123 68.41 -6.71 -28.57
N GLY A 124 68.96 -7.71 -29.26
CA GLY A 124 68.45 -8.16 -30.55
C GLY A 124 67.02 -8.71 -30.47
N ALA A 125 66.72 -9.51 -29.45
CA ALA A 125 65.37 -10.03 -29.21
C ALA A 125 64.37 -8.92 -28.84
N ALA A 126 64.77 -7.91 -28.04
CA ALA A 126 63.92 -6.77 -27.74
C ALA A 126 63.56 -5.95 -29.00
N LEU A 127 64.55 -5.71 -29.87
CA LEU A 127 64.34 -5.07 -31.18
C LEU A 127 63.50 -5.92 -32.15
N ALA A 128 63.45 -7.24 -31.99
CA ALA A 128 62.60 -8.11 -32.80
C ALA A 128 61.15 -8.16 -32.28
N VAL A 129 60.94 -8.06 -30.96
CA VAL A 129 59.62 -8.17 -30.32
C VAL A 129 58.84 -6.84 -30.35
N ASP A 130 59.49 -5.72 -30.02
CA ASP A 130 58.89 -4.38 -30.11
C ASP A 130 59.94 -3.36 -30.54
N PRO A 131 60.31 -3.32 -31.84
CA PRO A 131 61.34 -2.43 -32.36
C PRO A 131 61.07 -0.97 -32.03
N TRP A 132 59.82 -0.52 -32.18
CA TRP A 132 59.49 0.90 -32.01
C TRP A 132 59.36 1.27 -30.53
N GLY A 133 58.70 0.45 -29.71
CA GLY A 133 58.58 0.71 -28.28
C GLY A 133 59.92 0.63 -27.55
N TYR A 134 60.80 -0.31 -27.90
CA TYR A 134 62.15 -0.38 -27.33
C TYR A 134 63.06 0.80 -27.73
N LEU A 135 62.88 1.35 -28.94
CA LEU A 135 63.62 2.53 -29.39
C LEU A 135 63.05 3.87 -28.88
N THR A 136 61.76 3.94 -28.56
CA THR A 136 61.07 5.20 -28.20
C THR A 136 60.68 5.33 -26.73
N ARG A 137 60.75 4.25 -25.94
CA ARG A 137 60.39 4.25 -24.51
C ARG A 137 61.55 3.76 -23.64
N PRO A 138 61.76 4.35 -22.44
CA PRO A 138 62.75 3.84 -21.50
C PRO A 138 62.30 2.50 -20.91
N ALA A 139 62.74 1.40 -21.53
CA ALA A 139 62.51 0.03 -21.07
C ALA A 139 63.81 -0.79 -21.14
N SER A 140 63.96 -1.78 -20.25
CA SER A 140 65.05 -2.75 -20.36
C SER A 140 64.72 -3.79 -21.42
N ALA A 141 65.74 -4.35 -22.09
CA ALA A 141 65.54 -5.37 -23.11
C ALA A 141 64.76 -6.60 -22.57
N ILE A 142 65.00 -6.99 -21.32
CA ILE A 142 64.22 -8.05 -20.66
C ILE A 142 62.76 -7.64 -20.45
N ALA A 143 62.46 -6.39 -20.07
CA ALA A 143 61.08 -5.91 -19.91
C ALA A 143 60.33 -5.79 -21.25
N THR A 144 61.04 -5.56 -22.36
CA THR A 144 60.46 -5.59 -23.71
C THR A 144 60.06 -7.00 -24.13
N ILE A 145 60.89 -8.00 -23.83
CA ILE A 145 60.66 -9.41 -24.23
C ILE A 145 59.66 -10.10 -23.30
N CYS A 146 59.83 -9.92 -21.98
CA CYS A 146 59.10 -10.64 -20.94
C CYS A 146 57.94 -9.84 -20.31
N GLY A 147 57.71 -8.61 -20.78
CA GLY A 147 56.72 -7.68 -20.22
C GLY A 147 57.25 -6.87 -19.04
N ALA A 148 56.53 -5.78 -18.73
CA ALA A 148 56.90 -4.84 -17.68
C ALA A 148 57.05 -5.51 -16.30
N ASP A 149 58.03 -5.02 -15.53
CA ASP A 149 58.28 -5.40 -14.13
C ASP A 149 58.39 -6.91 -13.88
N SER A 150 58.86 -7.64 -14.88
CA SER A 150 59.10 -9.10 -14.85
C SER A 150 60.34 -9.52 -14.06
N THR A 151 61.13 -8.57 -13.54
CA THR A 151 62.42 -8.85 -12.89
C THR A 151 62.34 -8.82 -11.36
N CYS A 152 63.24 -9.55 -10.71
CA CYS A 152 63.37 -9.59 -9.24
C CYS A 152 63.55 -8.20 -8.59
N GLY A 153 64.22 -7.30 -9.31
CA GLY A 153 64.50 -5.93 -8.87
C GLY A 153 63.26 -5.03 -8.87
N ALA A 154 62.23 -5.35 -9.65
CA ALA A 154 61.00 -4.57 -9.73
C ALA A 154 60.08 -4.71 -8.49
N GLY A 155 60.40 -5.60 -7.55
CA GLY A 155 59.71 -5.69 -6.26
C GLY A 155 58.42 -6.51 -6.24
N TYR A 156 57.76 -6.72 -7.39
CA TYR A 156 56.53 -7.51 -7.49
C TYR A 156 56.73 -8.99 -7.17
N THR A 157 55.66 -9.65 -6.69
CA THR A 157 55.63 -11.11 -6.44
C THR A 157 55.34 -11.89 -7.74
N VAL A 158 55.91 -13.09 -7.85
CA VAL A 158 55.75 -14.05 -8.95
C VAL A 158 54.29 -14.46 -9.18
N PHE A 159 53.94 -14.84 -10.41
CA PHE A 159 52.65 -15.48 -10.68
C PHE A 159 52.66 -16.96 -10.21
N CYS A 160 51.51 -17.44 -9.71
CA CYS A 160 51.43 -18.79 -9.16
C CYS A 160 51.69 -19.86 -10.20
N CYS A 161 51.28 -19.68 -11.47
CA CYS A 161 51.55 -20.65 -12.52
C CYS A 161 53.05 -20.92 -12.72
N THR A 162 53.92 -19.93 -12.45
CA THR A 162 55.38 -20.02 -12.59
C THR A 162 56.00 -20.98 -11.56
N ILE A 163 55.39 -21.13 -10.38
CA ILE A 163 55.89 -21.97 -9.29
C ILE A 163 54.99 -23.17 -8.93
N ASN A 164 53.75 -23.22 -9.46
CA ASN A 164 52.73 -24.21 -9.12
C ASN A 164 52.41 -25.14 -10.31
N ALA A 165 53.44 -25.60 -11.03
CA ALA A 165 53.31 -26.49 -12.19
C ALA A 165 52.28 -26.00 -13.25
N GLY A 166 52.33 -24.70 -13.59
CA GLY A 166 51.42 -24.08 -14.55
C GLY A 166 50.04 -23.68 -13.98
N ARG A 167 49.71 -24.03 -12.73
CA ARG A 167 48.39 -23.74 -12.13
C ARG A 167 48.26 -22.28 -11.71
N ASN A 168 47.23 -21.61 -12.22
CA ASN A 168 46.84 -20.27 -11.80
C ASN A 168 45.96 -20.33 -10.53
N ALA A 169 46.49 -21.01 -9.51
CA ALA A 169 45.83 -21.27 -8.23
C ALA A 169 46.85 -21.15 -7.09
N CYS A 170 46.39 -20.94 -5.86
CA CYS A 170 47.29 -20.96 -4.71
C CYS A 170 47.93 -22.35 -4.52
N PRO A 171 49.25 -22.45 -4.30
CA PRO A 171 49.92 -23.69 -3.94
C PRO A 171 49.37 -24.31 -2.65
N PRO A 172 49.62 -25.61 -2.39
CA PRO A 172 49.47 -26.20 -1.06
C PRO A 172 50.15 -25.36 0.03
N ASP A 173 49.65 -25.45 1.27
CA ASP A 173 50.13 -24.70 2.44
C ASP A 173 50.11 -23.15 2.27
N SER A 174 49.25 -22.66 1.39
CA SER A 174 48.96 -21.23 1.22
C SER A 174 47.46 -20.94 1.13
N PHE A 175 47.07 -19.70 1.38
CA PHE A 175 45.67 -19.24 1.36
C PHE A 175 45.53 -17.88 0.68
N ILE A 176 44.33 -17.61 0.13
CA ILE A 176 44.04 -16.31 -0.48
C ILE A 176 43.91 -15.25 0.61
N GLY A 177 44.86 -14.34 0.72
CA GLY A 177 44.93 -13.34 1.80
C GLY A 177 44.32 -11.97 1.45
N GLY A 178 44.24 -11.63 0.17
CA GLY A 178 43.74 -10.35 -0.32
C GLY A 178 43.86 -10.21 -1.84
N TRP A 179 43.43 -9.07 -2.40
CA TRP A 179 43.46 -8.83 -3.84
C TRP A 179 43.56 -7.33 -4.17
N TRP A 180 43.85 -7.01 -5.43
CA TRP A 180 43.55 -5.71 -6.03
C TRP A 180 43.14 -5.89 -7.49
N LYS A 181 42.61 -4.84 -8.11
CA LYS A 181 42.30 -4.83 -9.55
C LYS A 181 43.23 -3.89 -10.32
N ALA A 182 43.47 -4.23 -11.58
CA ALA A 182 44.00 -3.34 -12.59
C ALA A 182 42.92 -3.14 -13.67
N ASP A 183 42.41 -1.91 -13.79
CA ASP A 183 41.40 -1.57 -14.78
C ASP A 183 41.97 -1.57 -16.20
N ARG A 184 41.10 -1.80 -17.20
CA ARG A 184 41.45 -1.75 -18.64
C ARG A 184 42.57 -2.72 -19.05
N SER A 185 42.67 -3.88 -18.42
CA SER A 185 43.67 -4.89 -18.78
C SER A 185 43.30 -5.55 -20.12
N SER A 186 44.23 -5.54 -21.08
CA SER A 186 44.08 -6.21 -22.37
C SER A 186 43.84 -7.71 -22.23
N PHE A 187 44.43 -8.34 -21.21
CA PHE A 187 44.25 -9.76 -20.88
C PHE A 187 42.82 -10.13 -20.46
N CYS A 188 41.99 -9.14 -20.10
CA CYS A 188 40.57 -9.30 -19.78
C CYS A 188 39.66 -8.53 -20.76
N GLY A 189 40.11 -8.34 -22.01
CA GLY A 189 39.31 -7.69 -23.06
C GLY A 189 38.98 -6.22 -22.76
N GLY A 190 39.81 -5.52 -21.99
CA GLY A 190 39.56 -4.15 -21.51
C GLY A 190 38.73 -4.07 -20.22
N SER A 191 38.33 -5.20 -19.64
CA SER A 191 37.75 -5.26 -18.28
C SER A 191 38.85 -5.17 -17.20
N ALA A 192 38.44 -5.08 -15.93
CA ALA A 192 39.36 -5.17 -14.81
C ALA A 192 39.94 -6.59 -14.69
N ARG A 193 41.24 -6.68 -14.44
CA ARG A 193 41.94 -7.92 -14.07
C ARG A 193 42.27 -7.90 -12.59
N TYR A 194 41.90 -8.96 -11.90
CA TYR A 194 42.10 -9.12 -10.47
C TYR A 194 43.38 -9.90 -10.21
N TYR A 195 44.20 -9.40 -9.29
CA TYR A 195 45.45 -10.00 -8.84
C TYR A 195 45.25 -10.39 -7.38
N ILE A 196 45.47 -11.66 -7.08
CA ILE A 196 45.00 -12.30 -5.85
C ILE A 196 46.22 -12.91 -5.15
N ASP A 197 46.54 -12.39 -3.97
CA ASP A 197 47.72 -12.78 -3.19
C ASP A 197 47.48 -14.13 -2.48
N CYS A 198 48.34 -15.11 -2.77
CA CYS A 198 48.42 -16.36 -2.03
C CYS A 198 49.48 -16.22 -0.93
N ASN A 199 49.04 -15.95 0.30
CA ASN A 199 49.91 -15.89 1.47
C ASN A 199 50.22 -17.31 1.96
N ALA A 200 51.50 -17.60 2.24
CA ALA A 200 51.86 -18.80 2.99
C ALA A 200 51.32 -18.73 4.43
N PHE A 201 51.14 -19.87 5.10
CA PHE A 201 51.04 -19.89 6.56
C PHE A 201 52.40 -19.58 7.20
N ARG A 202 52.41 -19.11 8.45
CA ARG A 202 53.67 -18.75 9.15
C ARG A 202 54.29 -19.98 9.83
N ASP A 203 54.78 -20.91 9.03
CA ASP A 203 55.41 -22.17 9.48
C ASP A 203 56.95 -22.21 9.27
N GLY A 204 57.52 -21.17 8.65
CA GLY A 204 58.96 -21.04 8.39
C GLY A 204 59.47 -21.80 7.16
N ARG A 205 58.61 -22.46 6.37
CA ARG A 205 59.06 -23.31 5.24
C ARG A 205 59.58 -22.55 4.01
N TYR A 206 59.21 -21.29 3.85
CA TYR A 206 59.46 -20.53 2.61
C TYR A 206 60.55 -19.47 2.79
N THR A 207 61.58 -19.51 1.94
CA THR A 207 62.66 -18.52 1.87
C THR A 207 62.49 -17.60 0.66
N CYS A 208 62.76 -16.31 0.86
CA CYS A 208 62.72 -15.30 -0.21
C CYS A 208 63.76 -15.61 -1.29
N HIS A 209 63.31 -15.73 -2.55
CA HIS A 209 64.19 -15.92 -3.70
C HIS A 209 63.54 -15.38 -4.99
N CYS A 210 64.30 -15.44 -6.09
CA CYS A 210 63.82 -15.10 -7.43
C CYS A 210 64.37 -16.12 -8.43
N ASN A 211 63.52 -16.61 -9.34
CA ASN A 211 63.94 -17.54 -10.38
C ASN A 211 64.40 -16.77 -11.64
N GLN A 212 65.60 -17.03 -12.16
CA GLN A 212 66.13 -16.36 -13.36
C GLN A 212 65.92 -17.16 -14.66
N THR A 213 65.30 -18.34 -14.62
CA THR A 213 65.19 -19.25 -15.79
C THR A 213 63.98 -18.99 -16.69
N THR A 214 63.07 -18.10 -16.33
CA THR A 214 61.85 -17.79 -17.12
C THR A 214 61.68 -16.29 -17.33
N CYS A 215 60.64 -15.90 -18.09
CA CYS A 215 60.22 -14.51 -18.22
C CYS A 215 59.43 -13.96 -17.01
N ASP A 216 59.19 -14.74 -15.96
CA ASP A 216 58.63 -14.26 -14.69
C ASP A 216 59.65 -14.46 -13.57
N GLN A 217 60.57 -13.51 -13.47
CA GLN A 217 61.69 -13.50 -12.51
C GLN A 217 61.39 -12.73 -11.23
N ARG A 218 60.10 -12.43 -11.01
CA ARG A 218 59.56 -11.74 -9.84
C ARG A 218 59.81 -12.54 -8.56
N ARG A 219 59.57 -11.90 -7.43
CA ARG A 219 59.91 -12.42 -6.10
C ARG A 219 59.01 -13.58 -5.67
N VAL A 220 59.60 -14.62 -5.12
CA VAL A 220 58.89 -15.74 -4.46
C VAL A 220 59.04 -15.56 -2.95
N ALA A 221 57.93 -15.55 -2.20
CA ALA A 221 57.92 -15.48 -0.73
C ALA A 221 58.69 -14.31 -0.08
N CYS A 222 58.97 -13.21 -0.79
CA CYS A 222 59.71 -12.06 -0.25
C CYS A 222 58.82 -10.95 0.33
N ASN A 223 57.57 -10.84 -0.12
CA ASN A 223 56.71 -9.69 0.18
C ASN A 223 55.80 -10.00 1.38
N GLN A 224 56.19 -9.53 2.57
CA GLN A 224 55.47 -9.74 3.83
C GLN A 224 54.30 -8.75 3.97
N PHE A 225 53.22 -8.98 3.24
CA PHE A 225 52.04 -8.11 3.19
C PHE A 225 50.73 -8.89 3.00
N ARG A 226 49.59 -8.29 3.36
CA ARG A 226 48.24 -8.80 3.07
C ARG A 226 47.21 -7.66 3.09
N TYR A 227 46.38 -7.53 2.05
CA TYR A 227 45.32 -6.51 1.98
C TYR A 227 44.16 -6.72 2.99
N GLY A 228 44.03 -7.92 3.58
CA GLY A 228 43.02 -8.21 4.59
C GLY A 228 41.58 -8.31 4.07
N GLN A 229 41.39 -8.49 2.77
CA GLN A 229 40.08 -8.55 2.13
C GLN A 229 39.55 -9.98 1.96
N CYS A 230 40.41 -11.00 2.10
CA CYS A 230 40.03 -12.41 1.98
C CYS A 230 40.50 -13.22 3.20
N ASN A 231 39.77 -14.29 3.53
CA ASN A 231 40.08 -15.22 4.62
C ASN A 231 40.42 -14.52 5.97
N THR A 232 39.67 -13.47 6.32
CA THR A 232 39.96 -12.61 7.49
C THR A 232 39.99 -13.35 8.82
N GLN A 233 39.43 -14.56 8.89
CA GLN A 233 39.53 -15.48 10.03
C GLN A 233 40.96 -15.99 10.30
N VAL A 234 41.86 -15.99 9.30
CA VAL A 234 43.28 -16.31 9.51
C VAL A 234 43.98 -15.09 10.12
N PRO A 235 44.53 -15.15 11.34
CA PRO A 235 45.13 -13.99 12.00
C PRO A 235 46.46 -13.59 11.35
N TRP A 236 46.87 -12.33 11.53
CA TRP A 236 48.14 -11.82 11.04
C TRP A 236 49.36 -12.58 11.63
N SER A 237 49.25 -13.04 12.87
CA SER A 237 50.25 -13.90 13.51
C SER A 237 50.53 -15.18 12.72
N ASN A 238 49.52 -15.78 12.07
CA ASN A 238 49.67 -16.96 11.22
C ASN A 238 49.80 -16.63 9.72
N THR A 239 49.89 -15.34 9.35
CA THR A 239 50.06 -14.91 7.96
C THR A 239 51.55 -14.78 7.62
N GLY A 240 52.04 -15.62 6.72
CA GLY A 240 53.36 -15.56 6.11
C GLY A 240 53.43 -14.60 4.90
N PRO A 241 54.56 -14.57 4.18
CA PRO A 241 54.71 -13.71 3.00
C PRO A 241 53.80 -14.16 1.85
N VAL A 242 53.58 -13.26 0.88
CA VAL A 242 52.93 -13.63 -0.37
C VAL A 242 53.87 -14.57 -1.14
N LEU A 243 53.46 -15.83 -1.27
CA LEU A 243 54.20 -16.88 -1.96
C LEU A 243 54.18 -16.62 -3.48
N CYS A 244 52.99 -16.35 -4.01
CA CYS A 244 52.73 -16.02 -5.40
C CYS A 244 51.38 -15.31 -5.59
N ARG A 245 51.08 -14.89 -6.82
CA ARG A 245 49.82 -14.27 -7.22
C ARG A 245 49.11 -15.06 -8.30
N LEU A 246 47.84 -15.38 -8.10
CA LEU A 246 46.98 -15.85 -9.18
C LEU A 246 46.21 -14.66 -9.78
N VAL A 247 45.77 -14.80 -11.03
CA VAL A 247 45.03 -13.75 -11.75
C VAL A 247 43.69 -14.23 -12.23
N SER A 248 42.71 -13.31 -12.29
CA SER A 248 41.38 -13.61 -12.79
C SER A 248 40.78 -12.42 -13.52
N CYS A 249 39.95 -12.68 -14.54
CA CYS A 249 39.04 -11.67 -15.10
C CYS A 249 37.68 -11.66 -14.37
N THR A 250 37.49 -12.56 -13.40
CA THR A 250 36.28 -12.65 -12.57
C THR A 250 36.57 -12.07 -11.19
N PRO A 251 35.64 -11.30 -10.59
CA PRO A 251 35.83 -10.76 -9.25
C PRO A 251 36.09 -11.83 -8.17
N PRO A 252 37.08 -11.66 -7.27
CA PRO A 252 37.42 -12.66 -6.25
C PRO A 252 36.26 -13.01 -5.32
N TRP A 253 35.41 -12.04 -4.96
CA TRP A 253 34.24 -12.27 -4.11
C TRP A 253 33.18 -13.16 -4.78
N VAL A 254 33.11 -13.18 -6.11
CA VAL A 254 32.27 -14.09 -6.90
C VAL A 254 32.95 -15.46 -7.03
N GLN A 255 34.23 -15.49 -7.43
CA GLN A 255 34.98 -16.72 -7.69
C GLN A 255 35.17 -17.59 -6.44
N PHE A 256 35.34 -16.97 -5.27
CA PHE A 256 35.60 -17.63 -3.99
C PHE A 256 34.41 -17.55 -3.02
N GLY A 257 33.18 -17.37 -3.52
CA GLY A 257 31.94 -17.62 -2.76
C GLY A 257 31.81 -16.86 -1.44
N GLY A 258 32.17 -15.57 -1.41
CA GLY A 258 32.08 -14.73 -0.21
C GLY A 258 33.28 -14.81 0.75
N THR A 259 34.27 -15.67 0.51
CA THR A 259 35.55 -15.68 1.26
C THR A 259 36.35 -14.37 1.13
N CYS A 260 36.06 -13.59 0.08
CA CYS A 260 36.63 -12.26 -0.18
C CYS A 260 35.52 -11.20 -0.14
N SER A 261 35.82 -10.02 0.41
CA SER A 261 34.95 -8.85 0.33
C SER A 261 35.05 -8.14 -1.02
N SER A 262 34.07 -7.28 -1.32
CA SER A 262 34.05 -6.40 -2.50
C SER A 262 34.81 -5.08 -2.31
N SER A 263 35.50 -4.89 -1.17
CA SER A 263 36.30 -3.70 -0.90
C SER A 263 37.50 -3.64 -1.83
N SER A 264 37.47 -2.77 -2.84
CA SER A 264 38.50 -2.73 -3.88
C SER A 264 39.78 -2.02 -3.45
N ALA A 265 40.91 -2.71 -3.59
CA ALA A 265 42.18 -2.06 -3.88
C ALA A 265 42.36 -1.96 -5.42
N THR A 266 43.11 -0.96 -5.90
CA THR A 266 43.38 -0.76 -7.33
C THR A 266 44.85 -0.41 -7.54
N ASP A 267 45.52 -1.07 -8.48
CA ASP A 267 46.84 -0.69 -8.99
C ASP A 267 46.87 -0.97 -10.50
N ASN A 268 46.79 0.10 -11.28
CA ASN A 268 46.75 0.01 -12.73
C ASN A 268 48.14 -0.16 -13.37
N GLN A 269 49.23 -0.02 -12.61
CA GLN A 269 50.58 -0.32 -13.12
C GLN A 269 50.72 -1.81 -13.44
N THR A 270 50.03 -2.68 -12.68
CA THR A 270 50.05 -4.11 -12.92
C THR A 270 49.20 -4.56 -14.11
N ALA A 271 48.45 -3.68 -14.79
CA ALA A 271 47.48 -4.05 -15.84
C ALA A 271 48.07 -4.88 -17.00
N THR A 272 49.36 -4.71 -17.28
CA THR A 272 50.12 -5.43 -18.32
C THR A 272 50.97 -6.58 -17.78
N HIS A 273 51.06 -6.77 -16.45
CA HIS A 273 51.88 -7.84 -15.86
C HIS A 273 51.32 -9.21 -16.22
N SER A 274 52.16 -10.07 -16.76
CA SER A 274 51.81 -11.46 -17.08
C SER A 274 53.03 -12.38 -16.91
N ALA A 275 52.83 -13.67 -17.20
CA ALA A 275 53.85 -14.71 -17.29
C ALA A 275 53.54 -15.61 -18.49
N PRO A 276 54.54 -16.32 -19.06
CA PRO A 276 54.31 -17.23 -20.19
C PRO A 276 53.26 -18.32 -19.89
N CYS A 277 53.20 -18.82 -18.65
CA CYS A 277 52.19 -19.80 -18.23
C CYS A 277 50.76 -19.25 -18.12
N LEU A 278 50.54 -17.95 -18.39
CA LEU A 278 49.21 -17.33 -18.43
C LEU A 278 48.66 -17.16 -19.85
N THR A 279 49.31 -17.69 -20.90
CA THR A 279 48.80 -17.69 -22.29
C THR A 279 47.85 -18.86 -22.58
N GLY A 280 47.08 -19.26 -21.57
CA GLY A 280 46.30 -20.48 -21.52
C GLY A 280 45.02 -20.49 -22.35
N ARG A 281 44.43 -21.68 -22.49
CA ARG A 281 43.17 -21.92 -23.20
C ARG A 281 41.99 -21.79 -22.25
N ALA A 282 40.98 -21.02 -22.66
CA ALA A 282 39.77 -20.86 -21.86
C ALA A 282 39.05 -22.23 -21.66
N PRO A 283 38.39 -22.45 -20.52
CA PRO A 283 37.63 -23.68 -20.25
C PRO A 283 36.58 -23.99 -21.30
N VAL A 284 36.28 -25.27 -21.47
CA VAL A 284 35.25 -25.75 -22.40
C VAL A 284 34.26 -26.66 -21.68
N GLY A 285 33.04 -26.76 -22.19
CA GLY A 285 31.97 -27.51 -21.56
C GLY A 285 30.65 -27.40 -22.32
N THR A 286 29.60 -27.98 -21.76
CA THR A 286 28.23 -27.80 -22.27
C THR A 286 27.20 -27.97 -21.15
N ILE A 287 25.98 -27.50 -21.41
CA ILE A 287 24.78 -27.90 -20.66
C ILE A 287 24.09 -29.01 -21.45
N ASP A 288 24.13 -30.23 -20.91
CA ASP A 288 23.53 -31.42 -21.51
C ASP A 288 21.99 -31.34 -21.43
N SER A 289 21.45 -30.99 -20.26
CA SER A 289 20.00 -30.88 -20.05
C SER A 289 19.62 -29.90 -18.95
N VAL A 290 18.46 -29.25 -19.10
CA VAL A 290 17.77 -28.53 -18.02
C VAL A 290 16.33 -29.04 -17.97
N THR A 291 15.94 -29.64 -16.85
CA THR A 291 14.62 -30.27 -16.67
C THR A 291 13.97 -29.79 -15.37
N SER A 292 12.65 -29.85 -15.29
CA SER A 292 11.88 -29.52 -14.07
C SER A 292 10.91 -30.63 -13.70
N THR A 293 10.70 -30.80 -12.39
CA THR A 293 9.59 -31.57 -11.81
C THR A 293 8.89 -30.65 -10.81
N GLY A 294 7.72 -30.11 -11.19
CA GLY A 294 7.17 -28.93 -10.54
C GLY A 294 8.21 -27.79 -10.54
N ASN A 295 8.48 -27.23 -9.37
CA ASN A 295 9.38 -26.08 -9.19
C ASN A 295 10.84 -26.49 -8.96
N LEU A 296 11.13 -27.78 -8.85
CA LEU A 296 12.49 -28.30 -8.74
C LEU A 296 13.11 -28.44 -10.14
N VAL A 297 14.11 -27.63 -10.42
CA VAL A 297 14.90 -27.64 -11.66
C VAL A 297 16.21 -28.38 -11.44
N ARG A 298 16.65 -29.15 -12.44
CA ARG A 298 17.97 -29.80 -12.47
C ARG A 298 18.72 -29.41 -13.74
N VAL A 299 19.88 -28.78 -13.56
CA VAL A 299 20.82 -28.42 -14.63
C VAL A 299 21.96 -29.43 -14.63
N ILE A 300 22.17 -30.15 -15.74
CA ILE A 300 23.21 -31.17 -15.90
C ILE A 300 24.14 -30.76 -17.04
N GLY A 301 25.44 -30.97 -16.85
CA GLY A 301 26.44 -30.66 -17.87
C GLY A 301 27.82 -31.22 -17.53
N TRP A 302 28.81 -30.75 -18.28
CA TRP A 302 30.22 -30.97 -17.97
C TRP A 302 31.07 -29.75 -18.34
N ALA A 303 32.20 -29.59 -17.67
CA ALA A 303 33.17 -28.55 -17.94
C ALA A 303 34.59 -28.99 -17.51
N TYR A 304 35.60 -28.68 -18.32
CA TYR A 304 37.01 -28.83 -17.93
C TYR A 304 37.87 -27.71 -18.51
N ASP A 305 39.07 -27.59 -17.97
CA ASP A 305 40.08 -26.62 -18.40
C ASP A 305 41.17 -27.36 -19.20
N PRO A 306 41.37 -27.05 -20.50
CA PRO A 306 42.37 -27.71 -21.33
C PRO A 306 43.81 -27.57 -20.84
N ASP A 307 44.13 -26.61 -19.98
CA ASP A 307 45.48 -26.44 -19.42
C ASP A 307 45.67 -27.23 -18.13
N GLN A 308 44.59 -27.70 -17.50
CA GLN A 308 44.60 -28.57 -16.32
C GLN A 308 43.64 -29.75 -16.52
N PRO A 309 43.83 -30.59 -17.57
CA PRO A 309 42.82 -31.53 -18.05
C PRO A 309 42.43 -32.65 -17.08
N ALA A 310 43.22 -32.89 -16.03
CA ALA A 310 42.94 -33.85 -14.96
C ALA A 310 42.22 -33.23 -13.73
N THR A 311 42.07 -31.90 -13.69
CA THR A 311 41.57 -31.16 -12.51
C THR A 311 40.10 -30.78 -12.68
N SER A 312 39.25 -31.15 -11.72
CA SER A 312 37.86 -30.66 -11.67
C SER A 312 37.82 -29.15 -11.43
N ILE A 313 37.16 -28.43 -12.33
CA ILE A 313 36.97 -26.97 -12.19
C ILE A 313 35.65 -26.63 -11.51
N ARG A 314 35.44 -25.34 -11.20
CA ARG A 314 34.15 -24.84 -10.70
C ARG A 314 33.29 -24.31 -11.84
N VAL A 315 31.97 -24.31 -11.65
CA VAL A 315 30.99 -23.70 -12.55
C VAL A 315 30.07 -22.76 -11.78
N VAL A 316 29.75 -21.60 -12.37
CA VAL A 316 28.76 -20.64 -11.86
C VAL A 316 27.47 -20.80 -12.65
N LEU A 317 26.35 -21.03 -11.98
CA LEU A 317 25.02 -20.99 -12.59
C LEU A 317 24.39 -19.61 -12.37
N TYR A 318 23.90 -19.03 -13.47
CA TYR A 318 23.05 -17.85 -13.48
C TYR A 318 21.63 -18.24 -13.89
N GLN A 319 20.64 -17.67 -13.23
CA GLN A 319 19.24 -17.66 -13.67
C GLN A 319 18.85 -16.20 -13.93
N ASP A 320 18.32 -15.92 -15.12
CA ASP A 320 17.82 -14.60 -15.54
C ASP A 320 18.83 -13.45 -15.30
N GLY A 321 20.11 -13.73 -15.52
CA GLY A 321 21.21 -12.79 -15.34
C GLY A 321 21.74 -12.64 -13.92
N LYS A 322 21.11 -13.26 -12.91
CA LYS A 322 21.59 -13.30 -11.52
C LYS A 322 22.37 -14.57 -11.23
N ALA A 323 23.57 -14.45 -10.67
CA ALA A 323 24.34 -15.60 -10.16
C ALA A 323 23.60 -16.25 -8.99
N LEU A 324 23.36 -17.56 -9.06
CA LEU A 324 22.69 -18.34 -8.02
C LEU A 324 23.67 -19.10 -7.14
N THR A 325 24.57 -19.87 -7.74
CA THR A 325 25.46 -20.79 -7.02
C THR A 325 26.74 -21.09 -7.80
N VAL A 326 27.77 -21.54 -7.08
CA VAL A 326 29.08 -21.91 -7.64
C VAL A 326 29.49 -23.28 -7.11
N ILE A 327 29.38 -24.32 -7.94
CA ILE A 327 29.69 -25.71 -7.55
C ILE A 327 30.94 -26.24 -8.26
N SER A 328 31.48 -27.36 -7.81
CA SER A 328 32.56 -28.08 -8.51
C SER A 328 31.99 -29.04 -9.55
N ALA A 329 32.55 -29.05 -10.76
CA ALA A 329 32.29 -30.03 -11.80
C ALA A 329 33.08 -31.33 -11.53
N ASN A 330 32.80 -31.97 -10.40
CA ASN A 330 33.56 -33.10 -9.86
C ASN A 330 32.89 -34.47 -10.04
N GLN A 331 31.81 -34.56 -10.83
CA GLN A 331 31.09 -35.81 -11.09
C GLN A 331 31.77 -36.61 -12.23
N PRO A 332 31.77 -37.96 -12.19
CA PRO A 332 32.34 -38.77 -13.26
C PRO A 332 31.66 -38.54 -14.61
N ARG A 333 32.46 -38.34 -15.68
CA ARG A 333 31.98 -38.31 -17.08
C ARG A 333 32.88 -39.15 -17.99
N PRO A 334 32.93 -40.50 -17.85
CA PRO A 334 33.83 -41.35 -18.64
C PRO A 334 33.66 -41.23 -20.16
N SER A 335 32.46 -40.86 -20.64
CA SER A 335 32.20 -40.56 -22.05
C SER A 335 32.96 -39.33 -22.55
N VAL A 336 33.01 -38.26 -21.75
CA VAL A 336 33.75 -37.02 -22.06
C VAL A 336 35.26 -37.31 -22.03
N ASN A 337 35.73 -38.00 -21.00
CA ASN A 337 37.13 -38.41 -20.87
C ASN A 337 37.61 -39.20 -22.09
N ARG A 338 36.83 -40.19 -22.54
CA ARG A 338 37.13 -40.98 -23.74
C ARG A 338 37.10 -40.15 -25.02
N ALA A 339 36.10 -39.29 -25.19
CA ALA A 339 35.94 -38.49 -26.41
C ALA A 339 37.05 -37.43 -26.57
N LEU A 340 37.55 -36.88 -25.47
CA LEU A 340 38.52 -35.78 -25.46
C LEU A 340 39.94 -36.22 -25.10
N HIS A 341 40.16 -37.51 -24.83
CA HIS A 341 41.44 -38.10 -24.40
C HIS A 341 42.00 -37.43 -23.13
N ILE A 342 41.12 -37.18 -22.14
CA ILE A 342 41.45 -36.57 -20.83
C ILE A 342 41.11 -37.50 -19.66
N THR A 343 41.58 -37.16 -18.46
CA THR A 343 41.35 -37.91 -17.21
C THR A 343 40.66 -37.04 -16.17
N GLY A 344 40.30 -37.59 -15.00
CA GLY A 344 39.64 -36.85 -13.92
C GLY A 344 38.11 -36.80 -14.03
N ASN A 345 37.48 -35.98 -13.18
CA ASN A 345 36.03 -35.80 -13.14
C ASN A 345 35.65 -34.38 -13.58
N HIS A 346 34.67 -34.27 -14.48
CA HIS A 346 34.32 -33.02 -15.17
C HIS A 346 32.81 -32.74 -15.24
N GLY A 347 31.98 -33.59 -14.64
CA GLY A 347 30.52 -33.47 -14.68
C GLY A 347 29.96 -32.60 -13.57
N PHE A 348 28.80 -31.97 -13.82
CA PHE A 348 28.05 -31.24 -12.81
C PHE A 348 26.55 -31.54 -12.87
N SER A 349 25.90 -31.43 -11.72
CA SER A 349 24.45 -31.62 -11.55
C SER A 349 23.97 -30.65 -10.47
N ILE A 350 23.28 -29.58 -10.87
CA ILE A 350 22.81 -28.51 -9.98
C ILE A 350 21.30 -28.68 -9.77
N PRO A 351 20.83 -29.11 -8.59
CA PRO A 351 19.44 -28.94 -8.18
C PRO A 351 19.21 -27.51 -7.71
N LEU A 352 18.08 -26.91 -8.08
CA LEU A 352 17.64 -25.59 -7.61
C LEU A 352 16.11 -25.51 -7.65
N THR A 353 15.52 -24.65 -6.82
CA THR A 353 14.12 -24.27 -6.93
C THR A 353 13.99 -22.97 -7.73
N ALA A 354 13.12 -22.97 -8.73
CA ALA A 354 12.76 -21.77 -9.49
C ALA A 354 11.25 -21.51 -9.36
N SER A 355 10.84 -20.26 -9.54
CA SER A 355 9.43 -19.90 -9.72
C SER A 355 8.85 -20.55 -10.98
N ASN A 356 7.53 -20.57 -11.09
CA ASN A 356 6.86 -20.99 -12.31
C ASN A 356 7.15 -20.01 -13.45
N GLY A 357 7.16 -20.50 -14.68
CA GLY A 357 7.31 -19.69 -15.89
C GLY A 357 8.66 -19.87 -16.58
N VAL A 358 8.89 -19.04 -17.60
CA VAL A 358 10.06 -19.15 -18.48
C VAL A 358 11.29 -18.52 -17.82
N HIS A 359 12.31 -19.34 -17.58
CA HIS A 359 13.59 -18.95 -16.99
C HIS A 359 14.75 -19.27 -17.92
N GLN A 360 15.76 -18.38 -17.96
CA GLN A 360 17.00 -18.56 -18.72
C GLN A 360 18.16 -18.94 -17.79
N PHE A 361 18.71 -20.14 -18.01
CA PHE A 361 19.84 -20.69 -17.28
C PHE A 361 21.11 -20.56 -18.11
N LYS A 362 22.13 -19.89 -17.54
CA LYS A 362 23.49 -19.78 -18.13
C LYS A 362 24.51 -20.37 -17.19
N VAL A 363 25.39 -21.24 -17.70
CA VAL A 363 26.50 -21.79 -16.91
C VAL A 363 27.81 -21.26 -17.44
N TYR A 364 28.64 -20.72 -16.54
CA TYR A 364 30.01 -20.30 -16.82
C TYR A 364 30.99 -21.26 -16.15
N ALA A 365 32.00 -21.72 -16.89
CA ALA A 365 33.11 -22.48 -16.35
C ALA A 365 34.20 -21.54 -15.80
N ILE A 366 34.65 -21.79 -14.57
CA ILE A 366 35.70 -21.01 -13.91
C ILE A 366 37.06 -21.53 -14.38
N ASN A 367 37.85 -20.61 -14.94
CA ASN A 367 39.20 -20.88 -15.42
C ASN A 367 40.18 -21.09 -14.24
N VAL A 368 41.03 -22.11 -14.35
CA VAL A 368 42.09 -22.45 -13.38
C VAL A 368 43.48 -22.54 -14.03
N GLY A 369 43.53 -22.53 -15.36
CA GLY A 369 44.72 -22.37 -16.18
C GLY A 369 45.04 -20.90 -16.48
N GLY A 370 45.67 -20.67 -17.63
CA GLY A 370 45.95 -19.32 -18.12
C GLY A 370 44.81 -18.73 -18.94
N GLY A 371 45.00 -17.53 -19.47
CA GLY A 371 44.16 -16.97 -20.52
C GLY A 371 42.97 -16.13 -20.06
N SER A 372 42.00 -15.99 -20.97
CA SER A 372 41.02 -14.89 -21.06
C SER A 372 39.82 -14.97 -20.10
N GLY A 373 39.96 -15.66 -18.96
CA GLY A 373 38.91 -15.75 -17.93
C GLY A 373 37.88 -16.85 -18.16
N ASN A 374 36.67 -16.65 -17.61
CA ASN A 374 35.64 -17.69 -17.49
C ASN A 374 34.76 -17.81 -18.75
N SER A 375 34.64 -19.03 -19.30
CA SER A 375 33.85 -19.30 -20.50
C SER A 375 32.37 -19.49 -20.19
N LEU A 376 31.47 -18.88 -20.98
CA LEU A 376 30.06 -19.29 -21.05
C LEU A 376 30.00 -20.65 -21.77
N ILE A 377 29.71 -21.73 -21.03
CA ILE A 377 29.64 -23.09 -21.60
C ILE A 377 28.25 -23.47 -22.10
N GLY A 378 27.21 -22.71 -21.75
CA GLY A 378 25.89 -22.94 -22.32
C GLY A 378 24.82 -21.98 -21.83
N THR A 379 23.79 -21.84 -22.66
CA THR A 379 22.52 -21.18 -22.31
C THR A 379 21.37 -22.14 -22.65
N ARG A 380 20.39 -22.27 -21.76
CA ARG A 380 19.15 -23.02 -21.96
C ARG A 380 17.99 -22.24 -21.36
N SER A 381 16.85 -22.21 -22.04
CA SER A 381 15.60 -21.71 -21.47
C SER A 381 14.71 -22.90 -21.10
N LEU A 382 14.02 -22.82 -19.97
CA LEU A 382 13.04 -23.82 -19.53
C LEU A 382 11.79 -23.09 -19.03
N ASN A 383 10.60 -23.55 -19.42
CA ASN A 383 9.35 -23.17 -18.78
C ASN A 383 9.17 -24.07 -17.55
N VAL A 384 9.50 -23.55 -16.37
CA VAL A 384 9.44 -24.26 -15.09
C VAL A 384 7.97 -24.38 -14.68
N ASN A 385 7.55 -25.61 -14.36
CA ASN A 385 6.17 -25.92 -14.00
C ASN A 385 5.14 -25.30 -14.97
N PRO A 386 5.07 -25.73 -16.24
CA PRO A 386 4.37 -25.00 -17.29
C PRO A 386 2.85 -24.84 -17.08
N GLY A 387 2.22 -25.82 -16.41
CA GLY A 387 0.89 -25.76 -15.80
C GLY A 387 -0.26 -25.19 -16.66
N SER A 388 -1.24 -24.60 -15.98
CA SER A 388 -2.34 -23.84 -16.58
C SER A 388 -2.81 -22.74 -15.64
N PRO A 389 -2.86 -21.46 -16.08
CA PRO A 389 -3.28 -20.36 -15.21
C PRO A 389 -4.74 -20.55 -14.73
N PRO A 390 -5.12 -20.01 -13.56
CA PRO A 390 -6.46 -20.15 -13.01
C PRO A 390 -7.56 -19.69 -13.98
N ARG A 391 -8.70 -20.37 -13.93
CA ARG A 391 -9.90 -20.01 -14.70
C ARG A 391 -10.98 -19.56 -13.75
N GLY A 392 -11.79 -18.60 -14.17
CA GLY A 392 -12.92 -18.13 -13.39
C GLY A 392 -13.89 -17.33 -14.23
N TYR A 393 -14.96 -16.91 -13.57
CA TYR A 393 -15.97 -16.04 -14.13
C TYR A 393 -16.53 -15.15 -13.01
N VAL A 394 -16.71 -13.87 -13.32
CA VAL A 394 -17.40 -12.92 -12.43
C VAL A 394 -18.83 -12.78 -12.94
N GLU A 395 -19.79 -13.19 -12.11
CA GLU A 395 -21.22 -13.13 -12.43
C GLU A 395 -21.70 -11.67 -12.44
N PRO A 396 -22.81 -11.33 -13.15
CA PRO A 396 -23.29 -9.95 -13.26
C PRO A 396 -23.50 -9.31 -11.88
N ILE A 397 -22.94 -8.12 -11.67
CA ILE A 397 -23.04 -7.43 -10.37
C ILE A 397 -24.33 -6.63 -10.24
N SER A 398 -24.82 -6.53 -9.01
CA SER A 398 -25.94 -5.67 -8.63
C SER A 398 -25.52 -4.75 -7.47
N ALA A 399 -26.30 -3.69 -7.24
CA ALA A 399 -26.17 -2.83 -6.08
C ALA A 399 -27.53 -2.66 -5.39
N VAL A 400 -27.51 -2.62 -4.05
CA VAL A 400 -28.66 -2.25 -3.22
C VAL A 400 -28.19 -1.13 -2.30
N GLY A 401 -28.78 0.06 -2.47
CA GLY A 401 -28.22 1.29 -1.89
C GLY A 401 -26.75 1.46 -2.30
N ASN A 402 -25.87 1.60 -1.31
CA ASN A 402 -24.43 1.75 -1.52
C ASN A 402 -23.62 0.44 -1.42
N VAL A 403 -24.26 -0.73 -1.44
CA VAL A 403 -23.61 -2.03 -1.34
C VAL A 403 -23.65 -2.77 -2.68
N VAL A 404 -22.48 -3.07 -3.24
CA VAL A 404 -22.29 -3.86 -4.45
C VAL A 404 -22.13 -5.34 -4.10
N TYR A 405 -22.86 -6.20 -4.81
CA TYR A 405 -22.87 -7.65 -4.65
C TYR A 405 -22.03 -8.29 -5.76
N LEU A 406 -20.80 -8.68 -5.44
CA LEU A 406 -19.83 -9.25 -6.38
C LEU A 406 -19.70 -10.75 -6.11
N HIS A 407 -20.11 -11.58 -7.07
CA HIS A 407 -20.15 -13.03 -6.96
C HIS A 407 -19.57 -13.71 -8.21
N GLY A 408 -19.28 -15.00 -8.11
CA GLY A 408 -18.70 -15.77 -9.20
C GLY A 408 -18.02 -17.05 -8.74
N TRP A 409 -17.13 -17.56 -9.59
CA TRP A 409 -16.28 -18.71 -9.28
C TRP A 409 -14.88 -18.57 -9.90
N ALA A 410 -13.91 -19.26 -9.31
CA ALA A 410 -12.61 -19.49 -9.91
C ALA A 410 -11.98 -20.78 -9.36
N TYR A 411 -11.20 -21.46 -10.19
CA TYR A 411 -10.41 -22.62 -9.81
C TYR A 411 -9.06 -22.63 -10.51
N ASP A 412 -8.09 -23.30 -9.92
CA ASP A 412 -6.79 -23.58 -10.49
C ASP A 412 -6.74 -25.08 -10.82
N ARG A 413 -6.45 -25.42 -12.08
CA ARG A 413 -6.49 -26.82 -12.54
C ARG A 413 -5.35 -27.66 -11.98
N ASP A 414 -4.23 -27.02 -11.65
CA ASP A 414 -3.03 -27.68 -11.16
C ASP A 414 -3.12 -27.98 -9.65
N VAL A 415 -4.03 -27.33 -8.93
CA VAL A 415 -4.43 -27.64 -7.54
C VAL A 415 -5.96 -27.77 -7.41
N PRO A 416 -6.60 -28.75 -8.08
CA PRO A 416 -8.03 -28.74 -8.41
C PRO A 416 -9.00 -28.83 -7.23
N SER A 417 -8.51 -29.08 -6.01
CA SER A 417 -9.28 -29.13 -4.76
C SER A 417 -9.07 -27.92 -3.85
N SER A 418 -8.16 -27.01 -4.19
CA SER A 418 -7.72 -25.90 -3.33
C SER A 418 -8.46 -24.59 -3.66
N PRO A 419 -8.93 -23.83 -2.66
CA PRO A 419 -9.51 -22.50 -2.89
C PRO A 419 -8.49 -21.51 -3.45
N VAL A 420 -8.86 -20.81 -4.51
CA VAL A 420 -8.05 -19.78 -5.17
C VAL A 420 -8.24 -18.44 -4.46
N ARG A 421 -7.14 -17.70 -4.26
CA ARG A 421 -7.19 -16.31 -3.76
C ARG A 421 -7.44 -15.34 -4.91
N LEU A 422 -8.31 -14.37 -4.72
CA LEU A 422 -8.66 -13.38 -5.75
C LEU A 422 -8.35 -11.97 -5.26
N VAL A 423 -7.75 -11.12 -6.10
CA VAL A 423 -7.63 -9.68 -5.85
C VAL A 423 -8.77 -8.98 -6.56
N VAL A 424 -9.60 -8.26 -5.81
CA VAL A 424 -10.61 -7.36 -6.35
C VAL A 424 -9.99 -5.97 -6.46
N TYR A 425 -10.04 -5.39 -7.65
CA TYR A 425 -9.69 -4.00 -7.92
C TYR A 425 -10.97 -3.18 -8.09
N GLN A 426 -10.95 -1.96 -7.54
CA GLN A 426 -11.94 -0.91 -7.78
C GLN A 426 -11.21 0.27 -8.42
N ASP A 427 -11.68 0.74 -9.57
CA ASP A 427 -11.15 1.92 -10.28
C ASP A 427 -9.63 1.88 -10.50
N GLY A 428 -9.12 0.69 -10.84
CA GLY A 428 -7.71 0.43 -11.10
C GLY A 428 -6.83 0.27 -9.85
N LYS A 429 -7.37 0.41 -8.64
CA LYS A 429 -6.66 0.23 -7.37
C LYS A 429 -7.06 -1.09 -6.68
N PRO A 430 -6.14 -1.81 -6.03
CA PRO A 430 -6.49 -3.01 -5.28
C PRO A 430 -7.37 -2.61 -4.08
N LEU A 431 -8.56 -3.20 -3.99
CA LEU A 431 -9.55 -2.95 -2.93
C LEU A 431 -9.44 -3.98 -1.82
N THR A 432 -9.47 -5.27 -2.17
CA THR A 432 -9.48 -6.37 -1.19
C THR A 432 -8.98 -7.68 -1.80
N VAL A 433 -8.65 -8.64 -0.94
CA VAL A 433 -8.29 -10.01 -1.33
C VAL A 433 -9.29 -10.98 -0.70
N ILE A 434 -9.97 -11.75 -1.54
CA ILE A 434 -10.94 -12.78 -1.14
C ILE A 434 -10.42 -14.19 -1.49
N SER A 435 -11.18 -15.23 -1.16
CA SER A 435 -10.85 -16.62 -1.51
C SER A 435 -12.11 -17.37 -1.91
N THR A 436 -11.98 -18.37 -2.78
CA THR A 436 -13.12 -19.12 -3.34
C THR A 436 -13.67 -20.19 -2.40
N THR A 437 -14.07 -19.80 -1.18
CA THR A 437 -14.47 -20.75 -0.14
C THR A 437 -15.92 -21.26 -0.24
N GLN A 438 -16.71 -20.80 -1.20
CA GLN A 438 -18.11 -21.20 -1.35
C GLN A 438 -18.29 -22.44 -2.25
N SER A 439 -19.31 -23.24 -1.97
CA SER A 439 -19.62 -24.44 -2.74
C SER A 439 -20.21 -24.10 -4.10
N ARG A 440 -19.65 -24.68 -5.17
CA ARG A 440 -20.18 -24.62 -6.55
C ARG A 440 -20.15 -26.01 -7.21
N PRO A 441 -21.09 -26.91 -6.85
CA PRO A 441 -21.13 -28.28 -7.39
C PRO A 441 -21.37 -28.34 -8.90
N ASP A 442 -21.96 -27.28 -9.46
CA ASP A 442 -22.09 -27.04 -10.90
C ASP A 442 -20.72 -26.88 -11.59
N VAL A 443 -19.83 -26.06 -11.02
CA VAL A 443 -18.47 -25.84 -11.51
C VAL A 443 -17.63 -27.13 -11.38
N ASN A 444 -17.74 -27.81 -10.23
CA ASN A 444 -17.08 -29.10 -9.99
C ASN A 444 -17.44 -30.14 -11.06
N ARG A 445 -18.74 -30.27 -11.36
CA ARG A 445 -19.25 -31.17 -12.40
C ARG A 445 -18.83 -30.75 -13.81
N ALA A 446 -18.84 -29.46 -14.12
CA ALA A 446 -18.51 -28.95 -15.45
C ALA A 446 -17.02 -29.14 -15.83
N PHE A 447 -16.11 -29.11 -14.85
CA PHE A 447 -14.67 -29.19 -15.10
C PHE A 447 -13.99 -30.47 -14.55
N GLY A 448 -14.73 -31.37 -13.89
CA GLY A 448 -14.18 -32.60 -13.33
C GLY A 448 -13.24 -32.37 -12.14
N ILE A 449 -13.57 -31.39 -11.30
CA ILE A 449 -12.76 -30.96 -10.14
C ILE A 449 -13.53 -31.12 -8.81
N THR A 450 -12.86 -30.92 -7.68
CA THR A 450 -13.44 -31.12 -6.33
C THR A 450 -13.20 -29.89 -5.44
N GLY A 451 -13.73 -29.85 -4.22
CA GLY A 451 -13.54 -28.72 -3.30
C GLY A 451 -14.50 -27.55 -3.53
N THR A 452 -14.11 -26.37 -3.03
CA THR A 452 -14.88 -25.12 -3.10
C THR A 452 -14.23 -24.12 -4.05
N HIS A 453 -15.04 -23.54 -4.94
CA HIS A 453 -14.58 -22.68 -6.04
C HIS A 453 -15.47 -21.44 -6.27
N GLY A 454 -16.53 -21.25 -5.49
CA GLY A 454 -17.37 -20.05 -5.53
C GLY A 454 -16.85 -18.94 -4.63
N PHE A 455 -17.19 -17.70 -4.95
CA PHE A 455 -16.99 -16.53 -4.08
C PHE A 455 -18.21 -15.61 -4.10
N SER A 456 -18.43 -14.91 -2.99
CA SER A 456 -19.35 -13.78 -2.89
C SER A 456 -18.79 -12.76 -1.89
N VAL A 457 -18.81 -11.48 -2.25
CA VAL A 457 -18.35 -10.38 -1.41
C VAL A 457 -19.26 -9.15 -1.57
N HIS A 458 -19.50 -8.49 -0.45
CA HIS A 458 -20.29 -7.26 -0.37
C HIS A 458 -19.36 -6.07 -0.20
N ILE A 459 -19.40 -5.12 -1.14
CA ILE A 459 -18.49 -3.98 -1.20
C ILE A 459 -19.30 -2.70 -0.99
N ARG A 460 -19.00 -1.94 0.07
CA ARG A 460 -19.53 -0.59 0.20
C ARG A 460 -18.81 0.33 -0.78
N ALA A 461 -19.58 1.03 -1.60
CA ALA A 461 -19.09 1.96 -2.62
C ALA A 461 -19.62 3.37 -2.36
N THR A 462 -18.99 4.36 -2.99
CA THR A 462 -19.50 5.73 -3.05
C THR A 462 -20.48 5.88 -4.20
N ASN A 463 -21.19 7.00 -4.26
CA ASN A 463 -22.03 7.34 -5.42
C ASN A 463 -21.13 7.62 -6.64
N GLY A 464 -21.55 7.17 -7.83
CA GLY A 464 -20.82 7.34 -9.09
C GLY A 464 -20.59 6.03 -9.84
N LEU A 465 -19.89 6.13 -10.97
CA LEU A 465 -19.47 4.97 -11.77
C LEU A 465 -18.23 4.32 -11.13
N HIS A 466 -18.33 3.03 -10.81
CA HIS A 466 -17.24 2.22 -10.30
C HIS A 466 -16.94 1.03 -11.21
N LYS A 467 -15.66 0.74 -11.42
CA LYS A 467 -15.17 -0.36 -12.26
C LYS A 467 -14.54 -1.45 -11.41
N TYR A 468 -15.16 -2.62 -11.37
CA TYR A 468 -14.66 -3.79 -10.63
C TYR A 468 -13.94 -4.76 -11.56
N ARG A 469 -12.72 -5.16 -11.20
CA ARG A 469 -11.91 -6.14 -11.95
C ARG A 469 -11.35 -7.18 -11.00
N VAL A 470 -11.54 -8.46 -11.29
CA VAL A 470 -11.15 -9.56 -10.39
C VAL A 470 -10.03 -10.38 -11.03
N TYR A 471 -8.90 -10.48 -10.34
CA TYR A 471 -7.74 -11.25 -10.78
C TYR A 471 -7.54 -12.47 -9.87
N ALA A 472 -7.38 -13.66 -10.44
CA ALA A 472 -7.07 -14.87 -9.70
C ALA A 472 -5.56 -14.98 -9.45
N MET A 473 -5.15 -15.28 -8.22
CA MET A 473 -3.77 -15.61 -7.87
C MET A 473 -3.48 -17.05 -8.30
N ASN A 474 -2.43 -17.25 -9.09
CA ASN A 474 -2.00 -18.60 -9.45
C ASN A 474 -1.42 -19.34 -8.23
N LEU A 475 -1.81 -20.59 -8.04
CA LEU A 475 -1.37 -21.45 -6.94
C LEU A 475 -0.54 -22.65 -7.43
N GLY A 476 -0.90 -23.19 -8.60
CA GLY A 476 -0.25 -24.33 -9.23
C GLY A 476 0.85 -23.91 -10.20
N GLY A 477 0.84 -24.44 -11.43
CA GLY A 477 1.83 -24.15 -12.46
C GLY A 477 1.40 -23.03 -13.42
N GLY A 478 2.29 -22.68 -14.35
CA GLY A 478 2.10 -21.55 -15.26
C GLY A 478 2.45 -20.20 -14.62
N SER A 479 2.40 -19.14 -15.43
CA SER A 479 2.82 -17.80 -15.03
C SER A 479 1.69 -16.77 -15.12
N GLY A 480 1.60 -15.90 -14.12
CA GLY A 480 0.72 -14.74 -14.10
C GLY A 480 -0.59 -14.95 -13.34
N ASN A 481 -1.21 -13.83 -12.94
CA ASN A 481 -2.49 -13.80 -12.24
C ASN A 481 -3.55 -13.30 -13.24
N PRO A 482 -4.38 -14.18 -13.84
CA PRO A 482 -5.30 -13.79 -14.91
C PRO A 482 -6.48 -12.97 -14.41
N LEU A 483 -6.94 -12.02 -15.23
CA LEU A 483 -8.24 -11.37 -15.08
C LEU A 483 -9.34 -12.41 -15.36
N ILE A 484 -10.12 -12.80 -14.34
CA ILE A 484 -11.22 -13.77 -14.50
C ILE A 484 -12.56 -13.10 -14.86
N GLY A 485 -12.63 -11.78 -14.79
CA GLY A 485 -13.78 -10.99 -15.21
C GLY A 485 -13.83 -9.63 -14.55
N GLY A 486 -14.87 -8.87 -14.87
CA GLY A 486 -15.12 -7.58 -14.24
C GLY A 486 -16.21 -6.79 -14.93
N HIS A 487 -16.88 -5.96 -14.14
CA HIS A 487 -18.09 -5.23 -14.49
C HIS A 487 -17.97 -3.78 -14.04
N ASP A 488 -18.66 -2.89 -14.76
CA ASP A 488 -18.75 -1.48 -14.43
C ASP A 488 -20.20 -1.24 -13.94
N ILE A 489 -20.39 -0.54 -12.82
CA ILE A 489 -21.69 -0.27 -12.21
C ILE A 489 -21.81 1.18 -11.77
N ILE A 490 -22.99 1.78 -11.91
CA ILE A 490 -23.30 3.11 -11.40
C ILE A 490 -24.04 2.94 -10.07
N ILE A 491 -23.46 3.49 -9.01
CA ILE A 491 -24.11 3.62 -7.71
C ILE A 491 -24.78 4.98 -7.71
N ALA A 492 -26.11 5.00 -7.83
CA ALA A 492 -26.86 6.24 -7.79
C ALA A 492 -26.71 6.90 -6.41
N ALA A 493 -26.77 8.24 -6.38
CA ALA A 493 -27.09 8.91 -5.14
C ALA A 493 -28.52 8.50 -4.77
N ALA A 494 -28.64 7.82 -3.63
CA ALA A 494 -29.91 7.43 -3.05
C ALA A 494 -30.84 8.66 -2.93
N ALA A 495 -32.11 8.48 -3.28
CA ALA A 495 -33.05 9.57 -3.44
C ALA A 495 -33.45 10.17 -2.09
N GLN A 496 -33.68 11.49 -2.06
CA GLN A 496 -34.36 12.09 -0.92
C GLN A 496 -35.85 11.78 -1.00
N PRO A 497 -36.54 11.57 0.14
CA PRO A 497 -37.98 11.46 0.16
C PRO A 497 -38.65 12.69 -0.46
N ALA A 498 -39.66 12.44 -1.28
CA ALA A 498 -40.44 13.47 -1.95
C ALA A 498 -41.87 13.49 -1.41
N GLY A 499 -42.50 14.66 -1.40
CA GLY A 499 -43.86 14.81 -0.89
C GLY A 499 -44.36 16.24 -0.95
N GLN A 500 -45.60 16.43 -0.53
CA GLN A 500 -46.25 17.73 -0.49
C GLN A 500 -47.26 17.79 0.67
N LEU A 501 -47.29 18.93 1.36
CA LEU A 501 -48.41 19.33 2.21
C LEU A 501 -49.51 19.95 1.33
N ASP A 502 -50.59 19.20 1.10
CA ASP A 502 -51.66 19.59 0.20
C ASP A 502 -52.56 20.65 0.86
N ALA A 503 -53.03 20.39 2.09
CA ALA A 503 -53.88 21.31 2.84
C ALA A 503 -53.62 21.28 4.36
N VAL A 504 -53.90 22.42 5.01
CA VAL A 504 -54.06 22.55 6.46
C VAL A 504 -55.34 23.33 6.69
N THR A 505 -56.29 22.72 7.40
CA THR A 505 -57.64 23.27 7.60
C THR A 505 -58.03 23.20 9.07
N ALA A 506 -58.48 24.31 9.65
CA ALA A 506 -59.03 24.35 11.01
C ALA A 506 -60.56 24.23 10.98
N THR A 507 -61.15 23.55 11.96
CA THR A 507 -62.60 23.49 12.18
C THR A 507 -62.84 23.39 13.68
N GLY A 508 -63.30 24.49 14.29
CA GLY A 508 -63.18 24.67 15.74
C GLY A 508 -61.71 24.55 16.16
N ASN A 509 -61.45 23.83 17.25
CA ASN A 509 -60.11 23.53 17.78
C ASN A 509 -59.37 22.39 17.07
N ILE A 510 -59.93 21.75 16.02
CA ILE A 510 -59.25 20.68 15.29
C ILE A 510 -58.61 21.21 14.00
N VAL A 511 -57.29 21.02 13.87
CA VAL A 511 -56.51 21.25 12.66
C VAL A 511 -56.28 19.92 11.96
N ARG A 512 -56.72 19.81 10.70
CA ARG A 512 -56.49 18.66 9.83
C ARG A 512 -55.44 19.00 8.78
N LEU A 513 -54.38 18.19 8.69
CA LEU A 513 -53.29 18.27 7.73
C LEU A 513 -53.37 17.09 6.78
N THR A 514 -53.45 17.34 5.48
CA THR A 514 -53.46 16.30 4.44
C THR A 514 -52.33 16.51 3.44
N GLY A 515 -51.79 15.42 2.93
CA GLY A 515 -50.72 15.44 1.95
C GLY A 515 -50.21 14.06 1.59
N TRP A 516 -49.02 14.00 1.01
CA TRP A 516 -48.36 12.75 0.65
C TRP A 516 -46.84 12.83 0.84
N ALA A 517 -46.21 11.68 1.10
CA ALA A 517 -44.77 11.54 1.24
C ALA A 517 -44.33 10.12 0.85
N HIS A 518 -43.28 10.00 0.04
CA HIS A 518 -42.77 8.73 -0.49
C HIS A 518 -41.25 8.75 -0.58
N ASP A 519 -40.60 7.66 -0.16
CA ASP A 519 -39.16 7.44 -0.30
C ASP A 519 -38.88 6.58 -1.54
N PRO A 520 -38.26 7.12 -2.61
CA PRO A 520 -37.93 6.33 -3.80
C PRO A 520 -36.87 5.24 -3.58
N ASP A 521 -36.11 5.28 -2.48
CA ASP A 521 -35.21 4.17 -2.10
C ASP A 521 -36.00 2.99 -1.48
N GLN A 522 -37.23 3.22 -0.99
CA GLN A 522 -38.09 2.26 -0.29
C GLN A 522 -39.57 2.38 -0.71
N PRO A 523 -39.92 2.16 -1.99
CA PRO A 523 -41.26 2.44 -2.52
C PRO A 523 -42.37 1.61 -1.88
N ASP A 524 -42.07 0.41 -1.36
CA ASP A 524 -43.06 -0.49 -0.73
C ASP A 524 -43.28 -0.22 0.77
N ARG A 525 -42.69 0.84 1.34
CA ARG A 525 -42.66 1.10 2.79
C ARG A 525 -43.46 2.35 3.17
N GLU A 526 -44.21 2.25 4.27
CA GLU A 526 -44.78 3.42 4.95
C GLU A 526 -43.67 4.33 5.51
N LEU A 527 -43.70 5.59 5.10
CA LEU A 527 -42.75 6.62 5.49
C LEU A 527 -43.26 7.37 6.73
N SER A 528 -42.39 7.80 7.63
CA SER A 528 -42.80 8.68 8.72
C SER A 528 -42.74 10.15 8.29
N VAL A 529 -43.71 10.95 8.73
CA VAL A 529 -43.66 12.41 8.68
C VAL A 529 -43.65 12.99 10.09
N ALA A 530 -42.80 13.99 10.34
CA ALA A 530 -42.85 14.79 11.57
C ALA A 530 -43.70 16.03 11.35
N VAL A 531 -44.65 16.29 12.25
CA VAL A 531 -45.46 17.51 12.24
C VAL A 531 -44.99 18.45 13.34
N CYS A 532 -44.69 19.68 12.94
CA CYS A 532 -44.25 20.76 13.80
C CYS A 532 -45.29 21.86 13.89
N GLU A 533 -45.61 22.28 15.11
CA GLU A 533 -46.44 23.44 15.45
C GLU A 533 -45.52 24.50 16.06
N ASP A 534 -45.52 25.72 15.52
CA ASP A 534 -44.76 26.87 16.03
C ASP A 534 -43.27 26.57 16.35
N ALA A 535 -42.66 25.80 15.45
CA ALA A 535 -41.28 25.30 15.48
C ALA A 535 -40.91 24.30 16.60
N GLN A 536 -41.91 23.71 17.27
CA GLN A 536 -41.78 22.52 18.12
C GLN A 536 -42.40 21.30 17.45
N ILE A 537 -41.80 20.11 17.64
CA ILE A 537 -42.36 18.85 17.14
C ILE A 537 -43.55 18.46 18.01
N VAL A 538 -44.73 18.31 17.41
CA VAL A 538 -45.92 17.79 18.09
C VAL A 538 -45.82 16.26 18.16
N HIS A 539 -45.74 15.60 17.01
CA HIS A 539 -45.64 14.15 16.92
C HIS A 539 -45.16 13.67 15.54
N TRP A 540 -44.96 12.36 15.43
CA TRP A 540 -44.52 11.64 14.23
C TRP A 540 -45.65 10.73 13.77
N TYR A 541 -46.01 10.77 12.49
CA TYR A 541 -47.13 10.01 11.94
C TYR A 541 -46.66 9.16 10.75
N PRO A 542 -47.06 7.89 10.63
CA PRO A 542 -46.83 7.13 9.40
C PRO A 542 -47.74 7.63 8.28
N THR A 543 -47.24 7.63 7.04
CA THR A 543 -48.09 7.62 5.85
C THR A 543 -48.80 6.28 5.78
N ARG A 544 -50.00 6.26 5.19
CA ARG A 544 -50.68 5.02 4.82
C ARG A 544 -49.97 4.33 3.66
N THR A 545 -50.40 3.11 3.33
CA THR A 545 -49.93 2.32 2.17
C THR A 545 -50.11 2.99 0.80
N ASP A 546 -50.93 4.04 0.68
CA ASP A 546 -51.07 4.87 -0.53
C ASP A 546 -50.16 6.12 -0.52
N HIS A 547 -49.17 6.14 0.38
CA HIS A 547 -48.24 7.25 0.63
C HIS A 547 -48.89 8.56 1.07
N ARG A 548 -50.20 8.57 1.35
CA ARG A 548 -50.90 9.75 1.90
C ARG A 548 -50.77 9.82 3.41
N PHE A 549 -50.76 11.03 3.95
CA PHE A 549 -51.03 11.31 5.35
C PHE A 549 -52.31 12.15 5.49
N ASP A 550 -53.05 11.88 6.57
CA ASP A 550 -54.28 12.58 6.95
C ASP A 550 -54.30 12.62 8.48
N ILE A 551 -53.93 13.77 9.04
CA ILE A 551 -53.55 13.94 10.44
C ILE A 551 -54.48 14.97 11.06
N ALA A 552 -55.15 14.63 12.16
CA ALA A 552 -55.97 15.56 12.94
C ALA A 552 -55.31 15.86 14.29
N LEU A 553 -55.11 17.14 14.58
CA LEU A 553 -54.53 17.66 15.82
C LEU A 553 -55.57 18.51 16.56
N SER A 554 -55.65 18.39 17.88
CA SER A 554 -56.34 19.39 18.71
C SER A 554 -55.35 20.49 19.03
N VAL A 555 -55.65 21.72 18.62
CA VAL A 555 -54.74 22.87 18.66
C VAL A 555 -55.41 23.98 19.46
N GLY A 556 -54.59 24.80 20.14
CA GLY A 556 -55.09 25.96 20.86
C GLY A 556 -55.73 27.01 19.95
N ALA A 557 -56.45 27.95 20.54
CA ALA A 557 -56.92 29.12 19.83
C ALA A 557 -55.75 30.06 19.49
N GLY A 558 -55.70 30.53 18.25
CA GLY A 558 -54.62 31.41 17.80
C GLY A 558 -54.24 31.23 16.34
N VAL A 559 -53.12 31.84 15.96
CA VAL A 559 -52.53 31.73 14.63
C VAL A 559 -51.30 30.84 14.73
N HIS A 560 -51.41 29.62 14.23
CA HIS A 560 -50.40 28.56 14.38
C HIS A 560 -49.73 28.24 13.05
N SER A 561 -48.41 28.02 13.09
CA SER A 561 -47.58 27.66 11.94
C SER A 561 -47.27 26.18 11.91
N PHE A 562 -47.80 25.46 10.92
CA PHE A 562 -47.57 24.04 10.71
C PHE A 562 -46.52 23.77 9.65
N ASN A 563 -45.51 22.99 10.00
CA ASN A 563 -44.46 22.51 9.10
C ASN A 563 -44.45 20.99 9.12
N VAL A 564 -44.45 20.34 7.94
CA VAL A 564 -44.42 18.87 7.83
C VAL A 564 -43.14 18.44 7.12
N HIS A 565 -42.37 17.57 7.74
CA HIS A 565 -41.12 17.03 7.20
C HIS A 565 -41.24 15.53 6.93
N ALA A 566 -40.74 15.05 5.79
CA ALA A 566 -40.52 13.62 5.59
C ALA A 566 -39.24 13.15 6.29
N ILE A 567 -39.25 11.92 6.79
CA ILE A 567 -38.18 11.38 7.62
C ILE A 567 -37.34 10.38 6.85
N ASP A 568 -36.10 10.76 6.52
CA ASP A 568 -35.09 9.86 5.96
C ASP A 568 -34.20 9.32 7.10
N ALA A 569 -34.10 8.00 7.22
CA ALA A 569 -33.43 7.34 8.34
C ALA A 569 -31.90 7.47 8.28
N GLY A 570 -31.39 8.63 8.68
CA GLY A 570 -29.96 8.96 8.75
C GLY A 570 -29.49 10.04 7.77
N ARG A 571 -30.40 10.82 7.19
CA ARG A 571 -30.08 11.99 6.33
C ARG A 571 -30.85 13.23 6.80
N ASP A 572 -30.86 14.27 5.98
CA ASP A 572 -31.68 15.46 6.18
C ASP A 572 -33.18 15.12 5.98
N ASN A 573 -34.05 15.81 6.71
CA ASN A 573 -35.50 15.57 6.69
C ASN A 573 -36.21 16.66 5.84
N PRO A 574 -36.51 16.42 4.56
CA PRO A 574 -37.01 17.46 3.67
C PRO A 574 -38.37 17.99 4.09
N LEU A 575 -38.52 19.33 4.05
CA LEU A 575 -39.79 20.03 4.32
C LEU A 575 -40.76 19.80 3.16
N LEU A 576 -41.89 19.15 3.43
CA LEU A 576 -42.97 18.89 2.48
C LEU A 576 -43.89 20.10 2.29
N GLY A 577 -43.92 20.99 3.29
CA GLY A 577 -44.57 22.28 3.19
C GLY A 577 -44.81 22.94 4.54
N SER A 578 -45.13 24.23 4.45
CA SER A 578 -45.45 25.10 5.58
C SER A 578 -46.78 25.81 5.33
N ARG A 579 -47.64 25.90 6.34
CA ARG A 579 -48.92 26.62 6.31
C ARG A 579 -49.22 27.23 7.67
N THR A 580 -49.61 28.50 7.67
CA THR A 580 -50.19 29.15 8.85
C THR A 580 -51.71 29.04 8.78
N VAL A 581 -52.36 28.69 9.90
CA VAL A 581 -53.82 28.61 10.02
C VAL A 581 -54.28 29.36 11.27
N ALA A 582 -55.41 30.06 11.15
CA ALA A 582 -56.11 30.65 12.29
C ALA A 582 -57.11 29.61 12.84
N VAL A 583 -56.92 29.23 14.09
CA VAL A 583 -57.84 28.37 14.86
C VAL A 583 -58.78 29.31 15.61
N ASN A 584 -60.05 29.34 15.18
CA ASN A 584 -61.07 30.23 15.73
C ASN A 584 -61.79 29.57 16.91
N GLU A 585 -61.99 30.35 17.98
CA GLU A 585 -62.82 29.94 19.10
C GLU A 585 -64.31 29.99 18.78
N ASN A 586 -65.05 29.09 19.40
CA ASN A 586 -66.48 29.15 19.56
C ASN A 586 -66.84 30.22 20.62
N ALA A 587 -68.01 30.83 20.48
CA ALA A 587 -68.52 31.74 21.52
C ALA A 587 -68.96 30.93 22.76
N ALA A 588 -68.69 31.47 23.96
CA ALA A 588 -69.22 30.91 25.20
C ALA A 588 -70.76 30.87 25.15
N LEU A 589 -71.33 29.70 25.42
CA LEU A 589 -72.78 29.46 25.37
C LEU A 589 -73.36 29.52 26.78
N GLY A 590 -74.59 29.99 26.91
CA GLY A 590 -75.29 29.96 28.19
C GLY A 590 -76.76 30.34 28.07
N HIS A 591 -77.45 30.26 29.20
CA HIS A 591 -78.84 30.64 29.32
C HIS A 591 -79.14 31.13 30.75
N LEU A 592 -79.94 32.20 30.86
CA LEU A 592 -80.55 32.64 32.10
C LEU A 592 -81.88 31.89 32.31
N ASP A 593 -81.90 30.92 33.24
CA ASP A 593 -83.05 30.05 33.44
C ASP A 593 -84.17 30.71 34.27
N SER A 594 -83.82 31.56 35.24
CA SER A 594 -84.83 32.36 35.97
C SER A 594 -84.26 33.61 36.63
N VAL A 595 -85.11 34.63 36.79
CA VAL A 595 -84.89 35.78 37.69
C VAL A 595 -86.06 35.85 38.67
N THR A 596 -85.76 35.79 39.96
CA THR A 596 -86.75 35.84 41.05
C THR A 596 -86.50 37.04 41.95
N VAL A 597 -87.53 37.83 42.24
CA VAL A 597 -87.49 38.97 43.17
C VAL A 597 -88.11 38.56 44.50
N LEU A 598 -87.41 38.82 45.61
CA LEU A 598 -87.83 38.55 46.99
C LEU A 598 -87.52 39.77 47.85
N GLY A 599 -88.50 40.67 48.01
CA GLY A 599 -88.24 41.99 48.62
C GLY A 599 -87.22 42.76 47.79
N TYR A 600 -86.13 43.22 48.43
CA TYR A 600 -85.03 43.93 47.77
C TYR A 600 -83.94 43.01 47.20
N THR A 601 -84.11 41.68 47.30
CA THR A 601 -83.15 40.69 46.79
C THR A 601 -83.61 40.15 45.44
N VAL A 602 -82.70 40.10 44.46
CA VAL A 602 -82.89 39.48 43.15
C VAL A 602 -81.96 38.27 43.02
N ARG A 603 -82.51 37.10 42.71
CA ARG A 603 -81.78 35.86 42.46
C ARG A 603 -81.86 35.48 40.99
N LEU A 604 -80.72 35.23 40.36
CA LEU A 604 -80.57 34.82 38.97
C LEU A 604 -79.91 33.44 38.90
N THR A 605 -80.57 32.47 38.28
CA THR A 605 -80.02 31.12 38.10
C THR A 605 -79.92 30.76 36.63
N GLY A 606 -78.93 29.95 36.27
CA GLY A 606 -78.74 29.54 34.88
C GLY A 606 -77.50 28.69 34.67
N TRP A 607 -76.99 28.69 33.44
CA TRP A 607 -75.76 28.00 33.07
C TRP A 607 -74.97 28.76 32.01
N ALA A 608 -73.66 28.56 31.99
CA ALA A 608 -72.78 28.97 30.92
C ALA A 608 -71.61 27.97 30.80
N TYR A 609 -71.12 27.71 29.59
CA TYR A 609 -69.90 26.96 29.36
C TYR A 609 -69.22 27.40 28.06
N ASP A 610 -67.92 27.16 27.97
CA ASP A 610 -67.13 27.41 26.77
C ASP A 610 -66.98 26.09 25.98
N PRO A 611 -67.43 26.01 24.72
CA PRO A 611 -67.29 24.81 23.89
C PRO A 611 -65.84 24.36 23.67
N ASP A 612 -64.87 25.27 23.75
CA ASP A 612 -63.45 24.94 23.55
C ASP A 612 -62.75 24.53 24.86
N ALA A 613 -63.42 24.70 26.01
CA ALA A 613 -62.92 24.35 27.33
C ALA A 613 -63.96 23.56 28.15
N LEU A 614 -64.34 22.39 27.65
CA LEU A 614 -65.43 21.52 28.12
C LEU A 614 -65.47 21.21 29.64
N THR A 615 -64.37 21.35 30.36
CA THR A 615 -64.24 21.11 31.81
C THR A 615 -64.09 22.38 32.66
N ALA A 616 -63.84 23.54 32.06
CA ALA A 616 -63.51 24.76 32.79
C ALA A 616 -64.74 25.41 33.42
N GLU A 617 -64.58 25.92 34.64
CA GLU A 617 -65.51 26.90 35.21
C GLU A 617 -65.21 28.27 34.58
N ILE A 618 -66.22 28.92 34.01
CA ILE A 618 -66.08 30.20 33.31
C ILE A 618 -66.70 31.34 34.09
N ALA A 619 -66.31 32.57 33.78
CA ALA A 619 -66.87 33.73 34.45
C ALA A 619 -68.17 34.21 33.80
N VAL A 620 -69.09 34.71 34.61
CA VAL A 620 -70.32 35.37 34.16
C VAL A 620 -70.41 36.74 34.80
N THR A 621 -70.46 37.78 33.97
CA THR A 621 -70.55 39.19 34.38
C THR A 621 -72.03 39.61 34.40
N LEU A 622 -72.55 39.97 35.57
CA LEU A 622 -73.88 40.53 35.75
C LEU A 622 -73.84 42.05 35.55
N HIS A 623 -74.66 42.56 34.64
CA HIS A 623 -74.94 43.96 34.43
C HIS A 623 -76.31 44.32 35.03
N ARG A 624 -76.43 45.54 35.57
CA ARG A 624 -77.69 46.17 35.97
C ARG A 624 -77.80 47.52 35.27
N ASP A 625 -78.90 47.75 34.55
CA ASP A 625 -79.19 49.00 33.83
C ASP A 625 -78.07 49.41 32.86
N GLY A 626 -77.57 48.41 32.12
CA GLY A 626 -76.47 48.52 31.16
C GLY A 626 -75.07 48.50 31.77
N ALA A 627 -74.91 48.91 33.03
CA ALA A 627 -73.60 48.96 33.70
C ALA A 627 -73.20 47.62 34.34
N PRO A 628 -71.92 47.20 34.31
CA PRO A 628 -71.46 46.01 35.02
C PRO A 628 -71.62 46.20 36.53
N LEU A 629 -72.30 45.25 37.18
CA LEU A 629 -72.58 45.24 38.62
C LEU A 629 -71.63 44.32 39.39
N SER A 630 -71.42 43.10 38.91
CA SER A 630 -70.55 42.09 39.55
C SER A 630 -70.12 40.99 38.58
N ARG A 631 -69.05 40.26 38.92
CA ARG A 631 -68.55 39.11 38.13
C ARG A 631 -68.45 37.88 39.02
N HIS A 632 -69.03 36.78 38.56
CA HIS A 632 -69.12 35.50 39.27
C HIS A 632 -68.44 34.42 38.43
N ALA A 633 -68.18 33.25 39.02
CA ALA A 633 -67.81 32.05 38.28
C ALA A 633 -69.02 31.10 38.18
N THR A 634 -69.07 30.25 37.16
CA THR A 634 -69.86 29.02 37.23
C THR A 634 -69.24 28.09 38.28
N GLY A 635 -70.04 27.17 38.81
CA GLY A 635 -69.59 26.26 39.89
C GLY A 635 -70.67 25.28 40.38
N THR A 636 -71.93 25.52 39.99
CA THR A 636 -73.03 24.58 40.25
C THR A 636 -73.04 23.46 39.21
N ALA A 637 -73.30 22.22 39.63
CA ALA A 637 -73.36 21.10 38.71
C ALA A 637 -74.61 21.16 37.81
N ARG A 638 -74.44 20.97 36.49
CA ARG A 638 -75.52 20.88 35.50
C ARG A 638 -75.39 19.62 34.62
N PRO A 639 -75.72 18.43 35.15
CA PRO A 639 -75.56 17.16 34.42
C PRO A 639 -76.41 17.07 33.14
N ASP A 640 -77.50 17.83 33.08
CA ASP A 640 -78.36 17.99 31.91
C ASP A 640 -77.65 18.73 30.76
N ILE A 641 -76.97 19.83 31.06
CA ILE A 641 -76.19 20.64 30.11
C ILE A 641 -74.95 19.87 29.66
N ASN A 642 -74.22 19.27 30.62
CA ASN A 642 -73.08 18.41 30.35
C ASN A 642 -73.42 17.29 29.35
N ARG A 643 -74.55 16.60 29.55
CA ARG A 643 -75.02 15.56 28.63
C ARG A 643 -75.42 16.11 27.25
N LYS A 644 -76.09 17.27 27.21
CA LYS A 644 -76.58 17.88 25.96
C LYS A 644 -75.43 18.31 25.03
N TYR A 645 -74.33 18.81 25.61
CA TYR A 645 -73.23 19.42 24.87
C TYR A 645 -71.90 18.64 24.93
N GLY A 646 -71.88 17.44 25.54
CA GLY A 646 -70.66 16.64 25.67
C GLY A 646 -69.62 17.22 26.65
N ALA A 647 -70.03 18.14 27.52
CA ALA A 647 -69.17 18.82 28.48
C ALA A 647 -69.07 18.06 29.81
N ALA A 648 -68.06 18.37 30.64
CA ALA A 648 -67.76 17.63 31.88
C ALA A 648 -67.45 18.52 33.10
N GLY A 649 -67.65 19.84 33.00
CA GLY A 649 -67.39 20.81 34.08
C GLY A 649 -68.60 21.16 34.95
N ARG A 650 -68.45 22.21 35.75
CA ARG A 650 -69.47 22.78 36.66
C ARG A 650 -70.04 24.07 36.08
N HIS A 651 -70.98 23.89 35.16
CA HIS A 651 -71.42 24.92 34.22
C HIS A 651 -72.64 25.74 34.68
N GLY A 652 -73.19 25.49 35.87
CA GLY A 652 -74.29 26.26 36.44
C GLY A 652 -73.83 27.46 37.27
N PHE A 653 -74.65 28.51 37.33
CA PHE A 653 -74.48 29.65 38.24
C PHE A 653 -75.76 29.94 39.04
N ASP A 654 -75.59 30.55 40.21
CA ASP A 654 -76.65 30.97 41.13
C ASP A 654 -76.18 32.27 41.81
N ILE A 655 -76.73 33.40 41.37
CA ILE A 655 -76.26 34.74 41.69
C ILE A 655 -77.36 35.47 42.47
N VAL A 656 -77.01 36.03 43.62
CA VAL A 656 -77.92 36.80 44.47
C VAL A 656 -77.38 38.22 44.63
N VAL A 657 -78.20 39.22 44.33
CA VAL A 657 -77.84 40.65 44.47
C VAL A 657 -78.98 41.44 45.12
N GLU A 658 -78.66 42.56 45.74
CA GLU A 658 -79.65 43.52 46.23
C GLU A 658 -79.88 44.64 45.20
N ALA A 659 -81.13 45.11 45.12
CA ALA A 659 -81.51 46.24 44.30
C ALA A 659 -82.65 47.04 44.95
N SER A 660 -82.60 48.35 44.75
CA SER A 660 -83.54 49.34 45.27
C SER A 660 -84.96 49.15 44.69
N PRO A 661 -86.00 49.72 45.35
CA PRO A 661 -87.30 49.90 44.72
C PRO A 661 -87.18 50.62 43.37
N GLY A 662 -87.83 50.10 42.34
CA GLY A 662 -87.73 50.62 40.98
C GLY A 662 -87.76 49.52 39.93
N GLN A 663 -87.78 49.94 38.65
CA GLN A 663 -87.60 49.03 37.52
C GLN A 663 -86.10 48.89 37.22
N HIS A 664 -85.60 47.66 37.22
CA HIS A 664 -84.20 47.34 36.97
C HIS A 664 -84.08 46.27 35.90
N SER A 665 -83.20 46.49 34.92
CA SER A 665 -82.83 45.54 33.89
C SER A 665 -81.56 44.78 34.29
N PHE A 666 -81.62 43.45 34.28
CA PHE A 666 -80.45 42.60 34.55
C PHE A 666 -80.06 41.84 33.28
N ALA A 667 -78.77 41.81 32.97
CA ALA A 667 -78.23 41.07 31.84
C ALA A 667 -76.95 40.33 32.26
N LEU A 668 -76.77 39.10 31.78
CA LEU A 668 -75.62 38.26 32.09
C LEU A 668 -74.80 37.99 30.82
N TYR A 669 -73.49 38.18 30.93
CA TYR A 669 -72.54 37.95 29.86
C TYR A 669 -71.51 36.88 30.28
N ALA A 670 -71.36 35.82 29.49
CA ALA A 670 -70.40 34.74 29.74
C ALA A 670 -69.06 35.03 29.06
N ALA A 671 -67.98 34.91 29.82
CA ALA A 671 -66.62 35.04 29.34
C ALA A 671 -66.12 33.75 28.67
N ARG A 672 -65.26 33.90 27.67
CA ARG A 672 -64.45 32.81 27.12
C ARG A 672 -63.25 32.52 28.04
N VAL A 673 -62.65 31.34 27.88
CA VAL A 673 -61.47 30.94 28.66
C VAL A 673 -60.19 31.67 28.22
N ALA A 674 -60.09 32.08 26.95
CA ALA A 674 -58.99 32.91 26.46
C ALA A 674 -59.26 34.43 26.56
N ALA A 675 -58.18 35.21 26.57
CA ALA A 675 -58.18 36.61 26.99
C ALA A 675 -58.58 37.65 25.91
N ALA A 676 -59.14 37.25 24.77
CA ALA A 676 -59.35 38.14 23.62
C ALA A 676 -60.73 38.02 22.95
N GLY A 677 -61.68 38.84 23.37
CA GLY A 677 -62.96 39.04 22.69
C GLY A 677 -64.05 39.57 23.64
N PRO A 678 -65.20 40.04 23.12
CA PRO A 678 -66.34 40.40 23.96
C PRO A 678 -66.96 39.15 24.61
N ASP A 679 -67.42 39.30 25.86
CA ASP A 679 -68.25 38.31 26.56
C ASP A 679 -69.59 38.14 25.82
N SER A 680 -70.16 36.94 25.85
CA SER A 680 -71.39 36.59 25.11
C SER A 680 -72.63 36.81 25.97
N LEU A 681 -73.62 37.58 25.49
CA LEU A 681 -74.90 37.76 26.22
C LEU A 681 -75.64 36.41 26.31
N ILE A 682 -75.80 35.88 27.52
CA ILE A 682 -76.47 34.60 27.79
C ILE A 682 -77.92 34.74 28.28
N GLY A 683 -78.37 35.97 28.50
CA GLY A 683 -79.77 36.27 28.82
C GLY A 683 -79.91 37.56 29.63
N GLY A 684 -81.13 38.08 29.68
CA GLY A 684 -81.46 39.25 30.47
C GLY A 684 -82.96 39.40 30.67
N GLN A 685 -83.34 40.06 31.75
CA GLN A 685 -84.73 40.28 32.15
C GLN A 685 -84.86 41.59 32.91
N THR A 686 -85.91 42.36 32.59
CA THR A 686 -86.31 43.52 33.39
C THR A 686 -87.31 43.10 34.45
N VAL A 687 -87.08 43.53 35.69
CA VAL A 687 -87.95 43.27 36.84
C VAL A 687 -88.30 44.58 37.54
N THR A 688 -89.44 44.60 38.21
CA THR A 688 -89.86 45.73 39.06
C THR A 688 -89.77 45.29 40.52
N ILE A 689 -89.07 46.06 41.33
CA ILE A 689 -88.92 45.86 42.76
C ILE A 689 -89.85 46.86 43.45
N GLU A 690 -90.86 46.36 44.16
CA GLU A 690 -91.81 47.20 44.86
C GLU A 690 -91.20 47.76 46.17
N PRO A 691 -91.48 49.03 46.52
CA PRO A 691 -91.13 49.54 47.84
C PRO A 691 -91.95 48.82 48.92
N ALA A 692 -91.34 48.54 50.07
CA ALA A 692 -92.06 47.93 51.19
C ALA A 692 -93.28 48.78 51.58
N LEU A 693 -94.46 48.14 51.60
CA LEU A 693 -95.70 48.78 52.04
C LEU A 693 -95.53 49.32 53.48
N PRO A 694 -95.89 50.58 53.76
CA PRO A 694 -95.79 51.12 55.10
C PRO A 694 -96.71 50.34 56.05
N HIS A 695 -96.17 49.86 57.17
CA HIS A 695 -96.98 49.32 58.26
C HIS A 695 -98.04 50.34 58.67
N ARG A 696 -99.33 49.99 58.53
CA ARG A 696 -100.42 50.74 59.15
C ARG A 696 -100.25 50.70 60.66
N ALA A 697 -99.90 51.83 61.26
CA ALA A 697 -100.14 52.03 62.68
C ALA A 697 -101.67 52.00 62.94
N PRO A 698 -102.14 51.38 64.03
CA PRO A 698 -103.56 51.39 64.38
C PRO A 698 -103.98 52.82 64.77
N VAL A 699 -105.12 53.26 64.25
CA VAL A 699 -105.79 54.48 64.70
C VAL A 699 -106.47 54.20 66.05
N SER A 700 -106.32 55.12 66.99
CA SER A 700 -106.85 55.00 68.36
C SER A 700 -108.35 55.20 68.44
N SER A 701 -109.04 54.21 69.02
CA SER A 701 -110.24 54.37 69.85
C SER A 701 -110.32 53.22 70.85
#